data_AF-A0A5E6NIJ8-F1
#
_entry.id   AF-A0A5E6NIJ8-F1
#
_cell.length_a   1.000
_cell.length_b   1.000
_cell.length_c   1.000
_cell.angle_alpha   90.00
_cell.angle_beta   90.00
_cell.angle_gamma   90.00
#
_symmetry.space_group_name_H-M   'P 1'
#
loop_
_entity.id
_entity.type
_entity.pdbx_description
1 polymer ?
#
loop_
_entity_poly.entity_id
_entity_poly.type
_entity_poly.pdbx_seq_one_letter_code
_entity_poly.pdbx_strand_id
1 'polypeptide(L)'
;MKNITNTLNKLTKFLAVAIMSVSLNAFSIVPAPHITISINHVSATVGAAITPITITNTGGAVSYYSISPAAPSGLSLNTKTGTISGTPIVVSDPVTYVVTATGPFSKDTATVVIAVDIVNLAFGKPATQSSTYLYHSINPVAGYAVDGSTDGYFLNKSTTHTEYEQGAWWQVDLGSQKNIKQIIIYNRTDCCANRLSNYQVSISNKADFSTHIYQQDFHVAPNPKKIIQLDAPSKQGRYVRIQLLDKGFLSLAEVQVIGVDSLHFAKVNYSSARNDFGGFNNVPNYANKTAFAAIQDDASIVEWGIPDPEDKKAPTDSGYTKIYSNEYAFAALKADGSITAWGSLYSRGADAPSGSGYTKIYSTGYAFAALKADGSITAWGASYSGGTGAPSGSGYTEIYSNRRAFAVLTHDGSIKVWGNLYFGGTDAPNVPTDKGYTKIYSTDNAFAALKADGSITAWGDLDYGGSGAPSGSGYTKIYSTKYAFAALKADGSIKVWGSSISGGADAPTDKGYTKIYSTDRAFATLKADGSIKAWGDSNSGGANAPTDKGYTKIYSTAFAFAVLKADGSIKAWGDSNSGGANAPTDKGYTKIYSAEWAFAALKADGSITTWGGLDNWSWEVPKVEIINTPTDKGYIAIYSNAFAFSAVKSDGSIRTWGNPNYGGAYASGHNLALGKLATQSSTYPRDLLTFAGYAVDGNTNGKFGNASTTHTNNEQGAWWQVDLGSRKKISQIIIYNRTDCCADRLSNYQVSISDKADFSTHTYQQDFHVAPNPKKIIQLNGSGKQGRYVRIQLLDKNYLSLAEVQVIGVDL
;
A
#
# COMPACT_ATOMS: atom_id res chain seq x y z
N MET A 1 -79.08 44.38 23.97
CA MET A 1 -77.63 44.55 23.68
C MET A 1 -76.72 43.67 24.55
N LYS A 2 -76.92 43.54 25.88
CA LYS A 2 -76.04 42.73 26.76
C LYS A 2 -75.88 41.24 26.38
N ASN A 3 -76.90 40.59 25.81
CA ASN A 3 -76.82 39.17 25.44
C ASN A 3 -76.03 38.91 24.15
N ILE A 4 -76.01 39.84 23.20
CA ILE A 4 -75.23 39.67 21.95
C ILE A 4 -73.74 39.84 22.24
N THR A 5 -73.37 40.76 23.13
CA THR A 5 -71.97 41.00 23.53
C THR A 5 -71.37 39.80 24.26
N ASN A 6 -72.15 39.09 25.08
CA ASN A 6 -71.68 37.89 25.78
C ASN A 6 -71.49 36.68 24.83
N THR A 7 -72.38 36.53 23.85
CA THR A 7 -72.24 35.46 22.85
C THR A 7 -71.08 35.75 21.89
N LEU A 8 -70.88 37.01 21.49
CA LEU A 8 -69.74 37.42 20.65
C LEU A 8 -68.41 37.29 21.39
N ASN A 9 -68.36 37.59 22.70
CA ASN A 9 -67.17 37.37 23.55
C ASN A 9 -66.87 35.88 23.79
N LYS A 10 -67.91 35.03 23.87
CA LYS A 10 -67.72 33.57 23.92
C LYS A 10 -67.24 33.04 22.57
N LEU A 11 -67.79 33.51 21.45
CA LEU A 11 -67.39 33.06 20.12
C LEU A 11 -65.97 33.52 19.76
N THR A 12 -65.58 34.75 20.12
CA THR A 12 -64.18 35.23 19.96
C THR A 12 -63.22 34.52 20.89
N LYS A 13 -63.62 34.17 22.13
CA LYS A 13 -62.79 33.31 23.00
C LYS A 13 -62.69 31.88 22.47
N PHE A 14 -63.75 31.28 21.94
CA PHE A 14 -63.70 29.95 21.32
C PHE A 14 -62.92 29.95 20.01
N LEU A 15 -63.01 31.01 19.20
CA LEU A 15 -62.23 31.16 17.99
C LEU A 15 -60.76 31.47 18.32
N ALA A 16 -60.45 32.25 19.37
CA ALA A 16 -59.09 32.47 19.84
C ALA A 16 -58.48 31.21 20.47
N VAL A 17 -59.26 30.41 21.20
CA VAL A 17 -58.84 29.10 21.73
C VAL A 17 -58.69 28.10 20.59
N ALA A 18 -59.56 28.06 19.59
CA ALA A 18 -59.43 27.19 18.43
C ALA A 18 -58.27 27.62 17.52
N ILE A 19 -58.04 28.92 17.31
CA ILE A 19 -56.88 29.45 16.58
C ILE A 19 -55.59 29.19 17.38
N MET A 20 -55.59 29.28 18.72
CA MET A 20 -54.46 28.84 19.57
C MET A 20 -54.28 27.32 19.58
N SER A 21 -55.35 26.53 19.48
CA SER A 21 -55.27 25.06 19.47
C SER A 21 -54.83 24.52 18.10
N VAL A 22 -55.15 25.25 17.02
CA VAL A 22 -54.69 24.95 15.66
C VAL A 22 -53.31 25.57 15.38
N SER A 23 -52.91 26.63 16.09
CA SER A 23 -51.57 27.24 16.00
C SER A 23 -50.54 26.74 17.03
N LEU A 24 -50.93 25.97 18.06
CA LEU A 24 -49.98 25.20 18.89
C LEU A 24 -49.75 23.75 18.42
N ASN A 25 -50.46 23.31 17.37
CA ASN A 25 -50.00 22.20 16.53
C ASN A 25 -49.14 22.70 15.35
N ALA A 26 -48.63 23.92 15.44
CA ALA A 26 -47.51 24.35 14.63
C ALA A 26 -46.33 23.43 14.94
N PHE A 27 -46.01 22.59 13.94
CA PHE A 27 -44.72 21.94 13.75
C PHE A 27 -43.88 21.89 15.02
N SER A 28 -44.04 20.84 15.82
CA SER A 28 -42.92 20.43 16.65
C SER A 28 -41.79 20.14 15.66
N ILE A 29 -40.92 21.12 15.45
CA ILE A 29 -39.70 20.96 14.67
C ILE A 29 -38.89 20.02 15.54
N VAL A 30 -39.13 18.72 15.41
CA VAL A 30 -38.29 17.71 16.01
C VAL A 30 -36.92 17.99 15.41
N PRO A 31 -35.95 18.47 16.20
CA PRO A 31 -34.67 18.86 15.63
C PRO A 31 -34.10 17.63 14.92
N ALA A 32 -33.59 17.80 13.70
CA ALA A 32 -32.96 16.69 13.01
C ALA A 32 -31.77 16.19 13.85
N PRO A 33 -31.46 14.89 13.84
CA PRO A 33 -30.18 14.41 14.34
C PRO A 33 -29.05 15.23 13.70
N HIS A 34 -28.01 15.52 14.47
CA HIS A 34 -26.81 16.17 13.98
C HIS A 34 -25.60 15.49 14.60
N ILE A 35 -24.97 14.61 13.84
CA ILE A 35 -23.96 13.68 14.33
C ILE A 35 -22.56 14.09 13.87
N THR A 36 -21.63 14.08 14.82
CA THR A 36 -20.20 14.18 14.55
C THR A 36 -19.50 12.92 15.01
N ILE A 37 -18.43 12.55 14.31
CA ILE A 37 -17.65 11.35 14.58
C ILE A 37 -16.32 11.74 15.23
N SER A 38 -15.87 10.97 16.21
CA SER A 38 -14.62 11.29 16.94
C SER A 38 -13.38 11.26 16.06
N ILE A 39 -13.40 10.48 14.99
CA ILE A 39 -12.31 10.34 14.02
C ILE A 39 -12.86 9.92 12.65
N ASN A 40 -12.38 10.52 11.57
CA ASN A 40 -12.86 10.27 10.20
C ASN A 40 -11.96 9.31 9.39
N HIS A 41 -10.83 8.89 9.95
CA HIS A 41 -9.92 7.91 9.35
C HIS A 41 -9.26 7.03 10.42
N VAL A 42 -9.38 5.72 10.29
CA VAL A 42 -8.85 4.72 11.22
C VAL A 42 -8.01 3.71 10.47
N SER A 43 -6.75 3.57 10.90
CA SER A 43 -5.86 2.48 10.49
C SER A 43 -5.92 1.41 11.57
N ALA A 44 -6.80 0.44 11.37
CA ALA A 44 -6.99 -0.73 12.21
C ALA A 44 -6.03 -1.86 11.82
N THR A 45 -5.93 -2.86 12.68
CA THR A 45 -4.87 -3.86 12.69
C THR A 45 -5.57 -5.21 12.93
N VAL A 46 -5.45 -6.17 12.00
CA VAL A 46 -6.00 -7.54 12.17
C VAL A 46 -5.58 -8.12 13.53
N GLY A 47 -6.54 -8.52 14.35
CA GLY A 47 -6.28 -9.12 15.67
C GLY A 47 -6.01 -8.13 16.80
N ALA A 48 -6.03 -6.80 16.56
CA ALA A 48 -5.99 -5.78 17.60
C ALA A 48 -7.31 -5.00 17.71
N ALA A 49 -7.81 -4.83 18.94
CA ALA A 49 -9.03 -4.05 19.18
C ALA A 49 -8.81 -2.57 18.85
N ILE A 50 -9.73 -1.95 18.13
CA ILE A 50 -9.64 -0.51 17.82
C ILE A 50 -10.00 0.33 19.04
N THR A 51 -9.44 1.54 19.14
CA THR A 51 -10.01 2.60 19.98
C THR A 51 -11.45 2.87 19.49
N PRO A 52 -12.47 2.79 20.37
CA PRO A 52 -13.86 2.95 19.95
C PRO A 52 -14.10 4.27 19.22
N ILE A 53 -14.71 4.20 18.05
CA ILE A 53 -15.09 5.36 17.26
C ILE A 53 -16.46 5.79 17.77
N THR A 54 -16.54 6.94 18.44
CA THR A 54 -17.76 7.41 19.09
C THR A 54 -18.50 8.41 18.22
N ILE A 55 -19.83 8.37 18.30
CA ILE A 55 -20.70 9.34 17.65
C ILE A 55 -21.27 10.28 18.70
N THR A 56 -21.16 11.58 18.47
CA THR A 56 -21.77 12.62 19.29
C THR A 56 -22.95 13.20 18.54
N ASN A 57 -24.16 13.12 19.11
CA ASN A 57 -25.34 13.77 18.56
C ASN A 57 -25.63 15.08 19.31
N THR A 58 -25.60 16.21 18.60
CA THR A 58 -25.99 17.53 19.12
C THR A 58 -27.36 17.98 18.60
N GLY A 59 -27.99 17.17 17.75
CA GLY A 59 -29.32 17.41 17.19
C GLY A 59 -30.44 16.74 18.00
N GLY A 60 -31.59 16.50 17.37
CA GLY A 60 -32.71 15.85 18.03
C GLY A 60 -32.59 14.34 18.17
N ALA A 61 -33.63 13.71 18.72
CA ALA A 61 -33.59 12.32 19.19
C ALA A 61 -33.31 11.31 18.05
N VAL A 62 -32.41 10.36 18.33
CA VAL A 62 -32.05 9.26 17.42
C VAL A 62 -32.74 7.98 17.88
N SER A 63 -33.43 7.30 16.97
CA SER A 63 -34.07 6.00 17.20
C SER A 63 -33.08 4.84 17.08
N TYR A 64 -32.19 4.88 16.09
CA TYR A 64 -31.10 3.90 15.92
C TYR A 64 -30.01 4.41 14.98
N TYR A 65 -28.85 3.73 15.01
CA TYR A 65 -27.72 3.93 14.10
C TYR A 65 -27.53 2.71 13.18
N SER A 66 -27.09 2.96 11.95
CA SER A 66 -26.70 1.92 10.98
C SER A 66 -25.39 2.29 10.27
N ILE A 67 -24.68 1.30 9.72
CA ILE A 67 -23.41 1.49 8.99
C ILE A 67 -23.49 0.80 7.62
N SER A 68 -22.95 1.45 6.58
CA SER A 68 -22.88 0.88 5.22
C SER A 68 -21.56 1.25 4.51
N PRO A 69 -20.85 0.31 3.86
CA PRO A 69 -21.11 -1.14 3.82
C PRO A 69 -21.06 -1.78 5.22
N ALA A 70 -21.43 -3.06 5.32
CA ALA A 70 -21.31 -3.79 6.59
C ALA A 70 -19.88 -3.66 7.14
N ALA A 71 -19.76 -3.44 8.46
CA ALA A 71 -18.46 -3.25 9.11
C ALA A 71 -17.51 -4.43 8.81
N PRO A 72 -16.18 -4.21 8.76
CA PRO A 72 -15.22 -5.29 8.56
C PRO A 72 -15.46 -6.44 9.54
N SER A 73 -15.24 -7.67 9.10
CA SER A 73 -15.31 -8.84 9.97
C SER A 73 -14.53 -8.58 11.27
N GLY A 74 -15.20 -8.71 12.42
CA GLY A 74 -14.63 -8.47 13.74
C GLY A 74 -14.83 -7.06 14.32
N LEU A 75 -15.30 -6.10 13.51
CA LEU A 75 -15.84 -4.82 13.98
C LEU A 75 -17.36 -4.85 13.99
N SER A 76 -17.96 -4.12 14.93
CA SER A 76 -19.41 -4.03 15.09
C SER A 76 -19.85 -2.61 15.42
N LEU A 77 -21.05 -2.24 14.96
CA LEU A 77 -21.71 -0.98 15.31
C LEU A 77 -22.70 -1.23 16.44
N ASN A 78 -22.60 -0.45 17.52
CA ASN A 78 -23.66 -0.36 18.51
C ASN A 78 -24.81 0.48 17.96
N THR A 79 -25.96 -0.15 17.69
CA THR A 79 -27.11 0.50 17.05
C THR A 79 -27.82 1.54 17.93
N LYS A 80 -27.51 1.62 19.24
CA LYS A 80 -28.07 2.64 20.15
C LYS A 80 -27.18 3.87 20.29
N THR A 81 -25.87 3.69 20.28
CA THR A 81 -24.90 4.79 20.52
C THR A 81 -24.16 5.24 19.27
N GLY A 82 -24.23 4.46 18.18
CA GLY A 82 -23.46 4.70 16.96
C GLY A 82 -21.98 4.34 17.09
N THR A 83 -21.55 3.83 18.24
CA THR A 83 -20.14 3.49 18.49
C THR A 83 -19.70 2.30 17.65
N ILE A 84 -18.58 2.42 16.93
CA ILE A 84 -17.94 1.31 16.23
C ILE A 84 -16.78 0.80 17.10
N SER A 85 -16.78 -0.48 17.42
CA SER A 85 -15.73 -1.13 18.22
C SER A 85 -15.58 -2.60 17.85
N GLY A 86 -14.50 -3.22 18.31
CA GLY A 86 -14.20 -4.63 18.05
C GLY A 86 -12.75 -4.83 17.64
N THR A 87 -12.45 -6.06 17.20
CA THR A 87 -11.12 -6.49 16.74
C THR A 87 -11.25 -6.99 15.31
N PRO A 88 -10.74 -6.27 14.30
CA PRO A 88 -10.83 -6.71 12.92
C PRO A 88 -10.15 -8.08 12.76
N ILE A 89 -10.70 -8.97 11.94
CA ILE A 89 -10.12 -10.31 11.70
C ILE A 89 -9.72 -10.57 10.25
N VAL A 90 -9.93 -9.59 9.36
CA VAL A 90 -9.60 -9.71 7.92
C VAL A 90 -8.95 -8.41 7.45
N VAL A 91 -7.85 -8.52 6.70
CA VAL A 91 -7.19 -7.38 6.03
C VAL A 91 -8.15 -6.75 5.04
N SER A 92 -8.25 -5.42 5.05
CA SER A 92 -9.07 -4.68 4.10
C SER A 92 -8.41 -3.35 3.76
N ASP A 93 -8.45 -2.98 2.49
CA ASP A 93 -8.10 -1.62 2.05
C ASP A 93 -8.89 -0.55 2.84
N PRO A 94 -8.46 0.72 2.78
CA PRO A 94 -9.27 1.83 3.28
C PRO A 94 -10.66 1.81 2.64
N VAL A 95 -11.68 1.42 3.40
CA VAL A 95 -13.10 1.45 2.98
C VAL A 95 -13.77 2.62 3.68
N THR A 96 -14.47 3.45 2.93
CA THR A 96 -15.33 4.51 3.49
C THR A 96 -16.65 3.91 3.94
N TYR A 97 -16.91 3.96 5.25
CA TYR A 97 -18.17 3.59 5.87
C TYR A 97 -19.02 4.84 6.11
N VAL A 98 -20.31 4.73 5.85
CA VAL A 98 -21.32 5.75 6.15
C VAL A 98 -22.10 5.29 7.37
N VAL A 99 -21.92 5.99 8.49
CA VAL A 99 -22.73 5.83 9.71
C VAL A 99 -23.94 6.74 9.59
N THR A 100 -25.14 6.18 9.70
CA THR A 100 -26.41 6.91 9.60
C THR A 100 -27.12 6.90 10.94
N ALA A 101 -27.42 8.07 11.50
CA ALA A 101 -28.36 8.23 12.60
C ALA A 101 -29.77 8.41 12.03
N THR A 102 -30.71 7.58 12.46
CA THR A 102 -32.12 7.68 12.06
C THR A 102 -32.96 8.13 13.24
N GLY A 103 -33.56 9.31 13.13
CA GLY A 103 -34.60 9.79 14.02
C GLY A 103 -36.01 9.45 13.51
N PRO A 104 -37.07 9.82 14.23
CA PRO A 104 -38.45 9.47 13.90
C PRO A 104 -38.92 9.98 12.52
N PHE A 105 -38.37 11.11 12.06
CA PHE A 105 -38.77 11.77 10.81
C PHE A 105 -37.60 12.29 9.96
N SER A 106 -36.35 12.07 10.37
CA SER A 106 -35.16 12.63 9.73
C SER A 106 -33.93 11.75 9.95
N LYS A 107 -32.88 11.96 9.14
CA LYS A 107 -31.60 11.23 9.22
C LYS A 107 -30.44 12.20 9.13
N ASP A 108 -29.33 11.81 9.71
CA ASP A 108 -28.03 12.45 9.48
C ASP A 108 -26.93 11.40 9.33
N THR A 109 -25.84 11.74 8.65
CA THR A 109 -24.77 10.80 8.31
C THR A 109 -23.39 11.35 8.60
N ALA A 110 -22.51 10.49 9.11
CA ALA A 110 -21.08 10.75 9.23
C ALA A 110 -20.30 9.66 8.49
N THR A 111 -19.14 10.01 7.91
CA THR A 111 -18.29 9.03 7.21
C THR A 111 -17.01 8.77 7.99
N VAL A 112 -16.59 7.50 8.02
CA VAL A 112 -15.27 7.09 8.51
C VAL A 112 -14.61 6.16 7.52
N VAL A 113 -13.33 6.41 7.22
CA VAL A 113 -12.53 5.48 6.44
C VAL A 113 -11.85 4.50 7.40
N ILE A 114 -12.10 3.20 7.26
CA ILE A 114 -11.40 2.17 8.05
C ILE A 114 -10.55 1.35 7.08
N ALA A 115 -9.23 1.40 7.29
CA ALA A 115 -8.26 0.50 6.68
C ALA A 115 -7.89 -0.56 7.72
N VAL A 116 -7.83 -1.83 7.34
CA VAL A 116 -7.38 -2.92 8.21
C VAL A 116 -6.12 -3.50 7.59
N ASP A 117 -4.97 -3.25 8.21
CA ASP A 117 -3.65 -3.72 7.73
C ASP A 117 -3.05 -4.75 8.71
N ILE A 118 -1.97 -5.44 8.32
CA ILE A 118 -0.87 -6.06 9.11
C ILE A 118 -0.09 -7.08 8.24
N VAL A 119 1.25 -7.06 8.34
CA VAL A 119 2.15 -8.16 7.94
C VAL A 119 2.79 -8.83 9.17
N ASN A 120 2.79 -10.17 9.22
CA ASN A 120 3.65 -10.93 10.12
C ASN A 120 5.09 -10.92 9.54
N LEU A 121 5.93 -10.02 10.06
CA LEU A 121 7.32 -9.82 9.63
C LEU A 121 8.20 -11.05 9.84
N ALA A 122 7.81 -11.96 10.74
CA ALA A 122 8.58 -13.15 11.05
C ALA A 122 8.26 -14.32 10.11
N PHE A 123 7.15 -14.28 9.36
CA PHE A 123 6.71 -15.38 8.51
C PHE A 123 7.78 -15.78 7.49
N GLY A 124 8.20 -17.05 7.53
CA GLY A 124 9.22 -17.64 6.67
C GLY A 124 10.65 -17.12 6.89
N LYS A 125 10.90 -16.32 7.95
CA LYS A 125 12.23 -15.74 8.20
C LYS A 125 13.19 -16.73 8.86
N PRO A 126 14.52 -16.53 8.73
CA PRO A 126 15.50 -17.34 9.45
C PRO A 126 15.29 -17.25 10.96
N ALA A 127 15.07 -18.41 11.59
CA ALA A 127 14.94 -18.55 13.03
C ALA A 127 15.98 -19.53 13.57
N THR A 128 16.47 -19.26 14.77
CA THR A 128 17.42 -20.13 15.49
C THR A 128 16.95 -20.34 16.92
N GLN A 129 17.42 -21.43 17.53
CA GLN A 129 17.17 -21.75 18.93
C GLN A 129 18.46 -22.25 19.58
N SER A 130 18.56 -22.08 20.90
CA SER A 130 19.76 -22.42 21.68
C SER A 130 20.20 -23.88 21.51
N SER A 131 19.24 -24.78 21.37
CA SER A 131 19.45 -26.22 21.16
C SER A 131 18.20 -26.83 20.52
N THR A 132 18.30 -28.06 19.99
CA THR A 132 17.15 -28.77 19.42
C THR A 132 17.03 -30.15 20.05
N TYR A 133 15.91 -30.40 20.74
CA TYR A 133 15.63 -31.72 21.33
C TYR A 133 14.91 -32.62 20.34
N LEU A 134 15.58 -33.68 19.92
CA LEU A 134 14.99 -34.70 19.06
C LEU A 134 14.08 -35.61 19.88
N TYR A 135 12.78 -35.61 19.58
CA TYR A 135 11.82 -36.50 20.22
C TYR A 135 11.33 -37.54 19.22
N HIS A 136 11.77 -38.79 19.40
CA HIS A 136 11.49 -39.90 18.47
C HIS A 136 11.87 -39.52 17.02
N SER A 137 10.90 -39.52 16.10
CA SER A 137 11.06 -39.19 14.68
C SER A 137 10.69 -37.74 14.34
N ILE A 138 10.44 -36.89 15.35
CA ILE A 138 10.11 -35.48 15.17
C ILE A 138 11.37 -34.64 15.38
N ASN A 139 11.66 -33.75 14.42
CA ASN A 139 12.74 -32.78 14.49
C ASN A 139 12.16 -31.36 14.66
N PRO A 140 11.95 -30.90 15.91
CA PRO A 140 11.25 -29.64 16.21
C PRO A 140 12.18 -28.42 16.06
N VAL A 141 12.49 -28.08 14.81
CA VAL A 141 13.39 -27.00 14.42
C VAL A 141 12.80 -25.61 14.70
N ALA A 142 13.66 -24.61 14.89
CA ALA A 142 13.26 -23.22 15.16
C ALA A 142 12.32 -22.63 14.10
N GLY A 143 12.43 -23.06 12.83
CA GLY A 143 11.61 -22.57 11.73
C GLY A 143 10.12 -22.87 11.84
N TYR A 144 9.70 -23.82 12.68
CA TYR A 144 8.28 -24.10 12.90
C TYR A 144 7.55 -22.93 13.58
N ALA A 145 8.24 -22.13 14.40
CA ALA A 145 7.62 -20.97 15.04
C ALA A 145 7.44 -19.76 14.09
N VAL A 146 7.73 -19.90 12.80
CA VAL A 146 7.59 -18.84 11.79
C VAL A 146 6.97 -19.34 10.49
N ASP A 147 6.37 -20.52 10.51
CA ASP A 147 5.78 -21.14 9.30
C ASP A 147 4.30 -20.77 9.09
N GLY A 148 3.73 -20.00 10.02
CA GLY A 148 2.35 -19.53 10.00
C GLY A 148 1.33 -20.51 10.58
N SER A 149 1.76 -21.70 11.03
CA SER A 149 0.90 -22.66 11.70
C SER A 149 0.82 -22.36 13.20
N THR A 150 -0.39 -22.07 13.70
CA THR A 150 -0.63 -21.76 15.13
C THR A 150 -0.96 -22.99 15.97
N ASP A 151 -0.77 -24.19 15.42
CA ASP A 151 -1.13 -25.45 16.06
C ASP A 151 -0.14 -25.81 17.16
N GLY A 152 -0.56 -25.66 18.42
CA GLY A 152 0.24 -25.98 19.59
C GLY A 152 0.30 -27.48 19.95
N TYR A 153 -0.33 -28.37 19.17
CA TYR A 153 -0.26 -29.81 19.44
C TYR A 153 1.03 -30.41 18.89
N PHE A 154 1.94 -30.85 19.78
CA PHE A 154 3.32 -31.22 19.43
C PHE A 154 3.44 -32.32 18.37
N LEU A 155 2.54 -33.32 18.40
CA LEU A 155 2.59 -34.43 17.46
C LEU A 155 2.17 -34.04 16.03
N ASN A 156 1.57 -32.86 15.84
CA ASN A 156 1.26 -32.32 14.52
C ASN A 156 2.47 -31.67 13.83
N LYS A 157 3.66 -31.74 14.45
CA LYS A 157 4.95 -31.29 13.88
C LYS A 157 4.98 -29.79 13.54
N SER A 158 4.32 -28.98 14.37
CA SER A 158 4.17 -27.53 14.20
C SER A 158 4.78 -26.72 15.37
N THR A 159 5.63 -27.35 16.20
CA THR A 159 6.15 -26.71 17.41
C THR A 159 7.66 -26.88 17.53
N THR A 160 8.35 -25.83 17.96
CA THR A 160 9.78 -25.87 18.31
C THR A 160 10.01 -26.60 19.64
N HIS A 161 11.22 -27.08 19.88
CA HIS A 161 11.59 -27.69 21.16
C HIS A 161 13.09 -27.64 21.40
N THR A 162 13.52 -26.95 22.45
CA THR A 162 14.91 -26.95 22.91
C THR A 162 15.21 -28.17 23.77
N GLU A 163 16.48 -28.39 24.09
CA GLU A 163 16.93 -29.24 25.21
C GLU A 163 16.54 -28.63 26.56
N TYR A 164 16.72 -29.42 27.62
CA TYR A 164 16.53 -28.94 29.00
C TYR A 164 17.76 -28.15 29.47
N GLU A 165 17.69 -26.83 29.40
CA GLU A 165 18.85 -25.97 29.66
C GLU A 165 18.49 -24.67 30.35
N GLN A 166 19.51 -24.05 30.98
CA GLN A 166 19.34 -22.78 31.67
C GLN A 166 19.23 -21.67 30.62
N GLY A 167 18.14 -20.90 30.68
CA GLY A 167 17.97 -19.76 29.79
C GLY A 167 17.77 -20.14 28.33
N ALA A 168 17.13 -21.29 28.06
CA ALA A 168 16.80 -21.75 26.70
C ALA A 168 16.11 -20.64 25.91
N TRP A 169 16.50 -20.45 24.65
CA TRP A 169 16.01 -19.33 23.85
C TRP A 169 15.68 -19.73 22.41
N TRP A 170 14.77 -18.97 21.83
CA TRP A 170 14.41 -18.97 20.42
C TRP A 170 14.48 -17.54 19.90
N GLN A 171 14.95 -17.33 18.68
CA GLN A 171 14.99 -16.01 18.06
C GLN A 171 14.74 -16.07 16.55
N VAL A 172 14.25 -14.95 16.02
CA VAL A 172 14.10 -14.72 14.57
C VAL A 172 14.90 -13.50 14.14
N ASP A 173 15.54 -13.60 12.98
CA ASP A 173 16.13 -12.48 12.26
C ASP A 173 15.13 -11.96 11.21
N LEU A 174 14.64 -10.73 11.39
CA LEU A 174 13.70 -10.11 10.45
C LEU A 174 14.37 -9.66 9.14
N GLY A 175 15.69 -9.80 9.04
CA GLY A 175 16.54 -9.44 7.89
C GLY A 175 17.08 -8.01 7.96
N SER A 176 16.33 -7.08 8.55
CA SER A 176 16.67 -5.66 8.71
C SER A 176 15.94 -5.09 9.93
N GLN A 177 16.22 -3.83 10.30
CA GLN A 177 15.51 -3.16 11.39
C GLN A 177 14.07 -2.85 10.96
N LYS A 178 13.08 -3.50 11.58
CA LYS A 178 11.66 -3.29 11.27
C LYS A 178 10.96 -2.49 12.36
N ASN A 179 9.91 -1.75 12.00
CA ASN A 179 9.00 -1.14 12.96
C ASN A 179 8.04 -2.21 13.51
N ILE A 180 8.30 -2.66 14.73
CA ILE A 180 7.52 -3.69 15.41
C ILE A 180 6.46 -3.00 16.27
N LYS A 181 5.20 -3.34 16.02
CA LYS A 181 4.03 -2.82 16.75
C LYS A 181 3.54 -3.80 17.80
N GLN A 182 3.62 -5.09 17.51
CA GLN A 182 3.05 -6.13 18.35
C GLN A 182 3.85 -7.43 18.17
N ILE A 183 3.92 -8.23 19.23
CA ILE A 183 4.46 -9.60 19.17
C ILE A 183 3.37 -10.53 19.69
N ILE A 184 3.06 -11.58 18.94
CA ILE A 184 2.08 -12.60 19.33
C ILE A 184 2.81 -13.92 19.46
N ILE A 185 2.74 -14.53 20.64
CA ILE A 185 3.41 -15.80 20.95
C ILE A 185 2.32 -16.84 21.13
N TYR A 186 2.28 -17.83 20.24
CA TYR A 186 1.47 -19.03 20.38
C TYR A 186 2.29 -20.10 21.07
N ASN A 187 1.77 -20.57 22.18
CA ASN A 187 2.38 -21.59 23.00
C ASN A 187 1.96 -22.99 22.52
N ARG A 188 2.72 -23.99 22.94
CA ARG A 188 2.30 -25.38 22.91
C ARG A 188 1.03 -25.56 23.77
N THR A 189 0.07 -26.37 23.31
CA THR A 189 -1.28 -26.46 23.91
C THR A 189 -1.65 -27.84 24.46
N ASP A 190 -0.75 -28.82 24.41
CA ASP A 190 -0.94 -30.16 24.95
C ASP A 190 -0.49 -30.27 26.43
N CYS A 191 0.01 -31.44 26.88
CA CYS A 191 0.51 -31.74 28.23
C CYS A 191 1.40 -30.68 28.88
N CYS A 192 1.98 -29.82 28.05
CA CYS A 192 3.25 -29.19 28.30
C CYS A 192 3.18 -27.66 28.14
N ALA A 193 1.97 -27.10 28.05
CA ALA A 193 1.72 -25.65 27.93
C ALA A 193 2.36 -24.83 29.06
N ASN A 194 2.41 -25.36 30.29
CA ASN A 194 2.97 -24.64 31.44
C ASN A 194 4.48 -24.40 31.37
N ARG A 195 5.20 -24.96 30.40
CA ARG A 195 6.67 -24.82 30.28
C ARG A 195 7.12 -23.40 29.92
N LEU A 196 6.28 -22.62 29.25
CA LEU A 196 6.53 -21.21 28.93
C LEU A 196 6.07 -20.27 30.05
N SER A 197 6.25 -20.63 31.33
CA SER A 197 5.71 -19.84 32.44
C SER A 197 6.63 -18.74 32.94
N ASN A 198 7.94 -18.80 32.70
CA ASN A 198 8.88 -17.78 33.15
C ASN A 198 9.88 -17.41 32.04
N TYR A 199 9.55 -16.36 31.29
CA TYR A 199 10.26 -16.02 30.06
C TYR A 199 10.35 -14.51 29.83
N GLN A 200 11.33 -14.11 29.06
CA GLN A 200 11.58 -12.76 28.61
C GLN A 200 11.35 -12.65 27.12
N VAL A 201 10.82 -11.51 26.70
CA VAL A 201 10.71 -11.12 25.29
C VAL A 201 11.56 -9.89 25.07
N SER A 202 12.44 -9.98 24.07
CA SER A 202 13.45 -8.97 23.79
C SER A 202 13.46 -8.59 22.31
N ILE A 203 13.74 -7.32 22.04
CA ILE A 203 13.96 -6.77 20.71
C ILE A 203 15.36 -6.15 20.67
N SER A 204 16.17 -6.50 19.66
CA SER A 204 17.52 -5.96 19.50
C SER A 204 17.87 -5.70 18.02
N ASN A 205 18.91 -4.90 17.81
CA ASN A 205 19.58 -4.78 16.50
C ASN A 205 20.77 -5.74 16.38
N LYS A 206 21.16 -6.41 17.46
CA LYS A 206 22.28 -7.34 17.49
C LYS A 206 21.80 -8.75 17.78
N ALA A 207 22.33 -9.72 17.04
CA ALA A 207 21.98 -11.14 17.18
C ALA A 207 22.36 -11.72 18.55
N ASP A 208 23.33 -11.11 19.25
CA ASP A 208 23.77 -11.52 20.58
C ASP A 208 22.88 -10.97 21.71
N PHE A 209 21.99 -10.01 21.42
CA PHE A 209 21.18 -9.28 22.41
C PHE A 209 22.03 -8.63 23.53
N SER A 210 23.27 -8.23 23.22
CA SER A 210 24.09 -7.41 24.13
C SER A 210 23.47 -6.05 24.44
N THR A 211 22.56 -5.58 23.56
CA THR A 211 21.72 -4.41 23.77
C THR A 211 20.26 -4.75 23.57
N HIS A 212 19.38 -4.05 24.29
CA HIS A 212 17.94 -4.26 24.25
C HIS A 212 17.25 -2.94 23.91
N ILE A 213 16.42 -2.96 22.87
CA ILE A 213 15.54 -1.85 22.48
C ILE A 213 14.22 -1.95 23.25
N TYR A 214 13.79 -3.19 23.48
CA TYR A 214 12.68 -3.56 24.33
C TYR A 214 13.04 -4.86 25.02
N GLN A 215 12.61 -4.98 26.27
CA GLN A 215 12.80 -6.15 27.11
C GLN A 215 11.67 -6.16 28.13
N GLN A 216 10.95 -7.28 28.23
CA GLN A 216 9.93 -7.47 29.24
C GLN A 216 9.85 -8.92 29.69
N ASP A 217 9.72 -9.12 30.99
CA ASP A 217 9.58 -10.42 31.61
C ASP A 217 8.10 -10.79 31.80
N PHE A 218 7.81 -12.08 31.65
CA PHE A 218 6.49 -12.67 31.75
C PHE A 218 6.56 -13.93 32.63
N HIS A 219 5.69 -13.99 33.63
CA HIS A 219 5.69 -15.04 34.66
C HIS A 219 4.44 -15.94 34.60
N VAL A 220 3.72 -15.94 33.48
CA VAL A 220 2.54 -16.79 33.26
C VAL A 220 2.58 -17.38 31.86
N ALA A 221 2.32 -18.70 31.77
CA ALA A 221 2.30 -19.40 30.51
C ALA A 221 1.15 -18.92 29.61
N PRO A 222 1.42 -18.56 28.34
CA PRO A 222 0.36 -18.23 27.40
C PRO A 222 -0.50 -19.46 27.12
N ASN A 223 -1.83 -19.32 27.12
CA ASN A 223 -2.73 -20.40 26.71
C ASN A 223 -3.97 -19.86 25.96
N PRO A 224 -4.10 -20.09 24.64
CA PRO A 224 -3.07 -20.64 23.75
C PRO A 224 -1.99 -19.60 23.42
N LYS A 225 -2.22 -18.30 23.64
CA LYS A 225 -1.32 -17.23 23.15
C LYS A 225 -1.18 -16.05 24.09
N LYS A 226 -0.09 -15.29 23.91
CA LYS A 226 0.17 -14.00 24.54
C LYS A 226 0.30 -12.95 23.46
N ILE A 227 -0.39 -11.83 23.65
CA ILE A 227 -0.23 -10.64 22.84
C ILE A 227 0.55 -9.62 23.65
N ILE A 228 1.62 -9.11 23.05
CA ILE A 228 2.46 -8.05 23.60
C ILE A 228 2.28 -6.84 22.68
N GLN A 229 1.67 -5.79 23.22
CA GLN A 229 1.55 -4.51 22.54
C GLN A 229 2.78 -3.68 22.86
N LEU A 230 3.38 -3.07 21.83
CA LEU A 230 4.50 -2.15 22.01
C LEU A 230 3.96 -0.73 21.91
N ASP A 231 3.98 0.01 23.02
CA ASP A 231 3.42 1.36 23.11
C ASP A 231 4.03 2.30 22.06
N ALA A 232 3.27 3.32 21.65
CA ALA A 232 3.76 4.33 20.71
C ALA A 232 4.86 5.21 21.34
N PRO A 233 6.00 5.44 20.64
CA PRO A 233 6.31 4.99 19.29
C PRO A 233 6.75 3.52 19.21
N SER A 234 6.35 2.84 18.12
CA SER A 234 6.73 1.45 17.79
C SER A 234 8.23 1.22 17.95
N LYS A 235 8.62 0.01 18.39
CA LYS A 235 10.04 -0.31 18.62
C LYS A 235 10.66 -0.77 17.31
N GLN A 236 11.71 -0.08 16.88
CA GLN A 236 12.45 -0.46 15.69
C GLN A 236 13.52 -1.50 16.06
N GLY A 237 13.49 -2.70 15.49
CA GLY A 237 14.46 -3.76 15.80
C GLY A 237 14.59 -4.82 14.72
N ARG A 238 15.74 -5.51 14.66
CA ARG A 238 16.01 -6.57 13.67
C ARG A 238 15.76 -7.97 14.21
N TYR A 239 16.04 -8.20 15.48
CA TYR A 239 15.92 -9.51 16.11
C TYR A 239 14.84 -9.48 17.18
N VAL A 240 14.04 -10.54 17.24
CA VAL A 240 13.11 -10.81 18.34
C VAL A 240 13.51 -12.12 18.99
N ARG A 241 13.65 -12.14 20.33
CA ARG A 241 14.01 -13.32 21.11
C ARG A 241 12.98 -13.59 22.18
N ILE A 242 12.64 -14.87 22.34
CA ILE A 242 11.90 -15.43 23.46
C ILE A 242 12.87 -16.30 24.25
N GLN A 243 13.09 -16.01 25.52
CA GLN A 243 14.09 -16.68 26.34
C GLN A 243 13.52 -17.05 27.70
N LEU A 244 13.70 -18.29 28.16
CA LEU A 244 13.37 -18.66 29.53
C LEU A 244 14.28 -17.92 30.52
N LEU A 245 13.75 -17.54 31.68
CA LEU A 245 14.56 -16.99 32.77
C LEU A 245 15.14 -18.09 33.66
N ASP A 246 14.53 -19.27 33.65
CA ASP A 246 14.92 -20.44 34.43
C ASP A 246 15.48 -21.58 33.56
N LYS A 247 15.79 -22.71 34.20
CA LYS A 247 16.13 -23.97 33.54
C LYS A 247 14.88 -24.71 33.07
N GLY A 248 14.77 -24.97 31.77
CA GLY A 248 13.57 -25.59 31.21
C GLY A 248 13.70 -26.01 29.76
N PHE A 249 12.61 -26.54 29.22
CA PHE A 249 12.42 -26.75 27.78
C PHE A 249 11.61 -25.59 27.23
N LEU A 250 12.10 -24.90 26.20
CA LEU A 250 11.33 -23.92 25.45
C LEU A 250 10.65 -24.61 24.27
N SER A 251 9.33 -24.41 24.13
CA SER A 251 8.55 -24.88 22.99
C SER A 251 7.57 -23.81 22.57
N LEU A 252 7.55 -23.48 21.28
CA LEU A 252 6.71 -22.44 20.70
C LEU A 252 5.99 -23.01 19.48
N ALA A 253 4.71 -22.69 19.33
CA ALA A 253 3.94 -23.07 18.14
C ALA A 253 4.17 -22.06 17.02
N GLU A 254 4.04 -20.76 17.32
CA GLU A 254 4.24 -19.68 16.35
C GLU A 254 4.63 -18.40 17.10
N VAL A 255 5.53 -17.60 16.53
CA VAL A 255 5.85 -16.25 16.99
C VAL A 255 5.62 -15.29 15.84
N GLN A 256 4.52 -14.55 15.93
CA GLN A 256 4.18 -13.53 14.94
C GLN A 256 4.76 -12.19 15.38
N VAL A 257 5.63 -11.61 14.55
CA VAL A 257 6.17 -10.27 14.77
C VAL A 257 5.39 -9.32 13.88
N ILE A 258 4.47 -8.58 14.49
CA ILE A 258 3.52 -7.74 13.79
C ILE A 258 4.12 -6.34 13.63
N GLY A 259 4.25 -5.92 12.37
CA GLY A 259 4.77 -4.60 12.02
C GLY A 259 4.35 -4.19 10.62
N VAL A 260 5.06 -3.21 10.06
CA VAL A 260 4.86 -2.75 8.67
C VAL A 260 5.99 -3.27 7.79
N ASP A 261 5.64 -3.90 6.66
CA ASP A 261 6.58 -4.36 5.65
C ASP A 261 7.00 -3.23 4.69
N SER A 262 8.08 -3.47 3.96
CA SER A 262 9.27 -2.62 3.93
C SER A 262 9.52 -1.78 2.69
N LEU A 263 8.49 -1.62 1.85
CA LEU A 263 8.55 -0.80 0.65
C LEU A 263 7.43 0.23 0.65
N HIS A 264 7.77 1.48 0.96
CA HIS A 264 6.81 2.57 0.87
C HIS A 264 6.89 3.20 -0.52
N PHE A 265 6.02 2.72 -1.42
CA PHE A 265 5.81 3.35 -2.72
C PHE A 265 5.24 4.77 -2.58
N ALA A 266 5.22 5.50 -3.69
CA ALA A 266 4.49 6.77 -3.76
C ALA A 266 3.05 6.64 -3.22
N LYS A 267 2.63 7.64 -2.46
CA LYS A 267 1.31 7.72 -1.79
C LYS A 267 0.12 7.39 -2.69
N VAL A 268 0.21 7.75 -3.97
CA VAL A 268 -0.79 7.46 -4.99
C VAL A 268 -0.11 6.81 -6.17
N ASN A 269 -0.71 5.73 -6.65
CA ASN A 269 -0.33 5.01 -7.86
C ASN A 269 -1.50 5.06 -8.85
N TYR A 270 -1.31 4.56 -10.07
CA TYR A 270 -2.35 4.66 -11.10
C TYR A 270 -3.65 3.96 -10.70
N SER A 271 -3.54 2.81 -10.03
CA SER A 271 -4.69 2.06 -9.56
C SER A 271 -5.49 2.83 -8.50
N SER A 272 -4.84 3.40 -7.48
CA SER A 272 -5.54 4.14 -6.45
C SER A 272 -6.11 5.46 -6.99
N ALA A 273 -5.37 6.16 -7.86
CA ALA A 273 -5.82 7.38 -8.52
C ALA A 273 -7.17 7.19 -9.25
N ARG A 274 -7.31 6.08 -9.97
CA ARG A 274 -8.53 5.73 -10.71
C ARG A 274 -9.69 5.34 -9.80
N ASN A 275 -9.41 4.54 -8.76
CA ASN A 275 -10.46 3.74 -8.12
C ASN A 275 -10.90 4.26 -6.75
N ASP A 276 -10.10 5.11 -6.09
CA ASP A 276 -10.29 5.44 -4.68
C ASP A 276 -10.69 6.90 -4.41
N PHE A 277 -10.49 7.82 -5.37
CA PHE A 277 -10.69 9.27 -5.18
C PHE A 277 -11.96 9.84 -5.84
N GLY A 278 -12.81 9.00 -6.44
CA GLY A 278 -14.02 9.43 -7.13
C GLY A 278 -13.76 10.16 -8.46
N GLY A 279 -12.56 10.01 -9.01
CA GLY A 279 -12.13 10.58 -10.29
C GLY A 279 -10.60 10.72 -10.29
N PHE A 280 -9.98 10.48 -11.44
CA PHE A 280 -8.51 10.47 -11.58
C PHE A 280 -7.86 11.80 -11.17
N ASN A 281 -8.55 12.93 -11.38
CA ASN A 281 -8.05 14.26 -11.06
C ASN A 281 -8.40 14.72 -9.63
N ASN A 282 -9.15 13.94 -8.85
CA ASN A 282 -9.48 14.26 -7.45
C ASN A 282 -8.39 13.79 -6.46
N VAL A 283 -7.24 13.37 -6.98
CA VAL A 283 -6.12 12.87 -6.19
C VAL A 283 -5.38 14.00 -5.49
N PRO A 284 -4.82 13.78 -4.28
CA PRO A 284 -3.95 14.77 -3.65
C PRO A 284 -2.62 14.94 -4.40
N ASN A 285 -2.20 13.91 -5.15
CA ASN A 285 -1.02 13.93 -5.98
C ASN A 285 -1.17 13.00 -7.19
N TYR A 286 -0.65 13.43 -8.34
CA TYR A 286 -0.67 12.65 -9.56
C TYR A 286 0.29 11.46 -9.47
N ALA A 287 -0.18 10.30 -9.90
CA ALA A 287 0.67 9.11 -10.01
C ALA A 287 1.73 9.34 -11.09
N ASN A 288 2.97 8.92 -10.82
CA ASN A 288 4.02 8.96 -11.83
C ASN A 288 3.65 8.06 -13.01
N LYS A 289 3.85 8.53 -14.23
CA LYS A 289 3.51 7.79 -15.46
C LYS A 289 4.59 6.80 -15.85
N THR A 290 5.84 7.16 -15.65
CA THR A 290 6.98 6.56 -16.34
C THR A 290 7.88 5.73 -15.45
N ALA A 291 7.87 5.94 -14.14
CA ALA A 291 8.82 5.31 -13.22
C ALA A 291 8.14 4.88 -11.92
N PHE A 292 8.87 4.09 -11.13
CA PHE A 292 8.50 3.71 -9.78
C PHE A 292 9.59 4.17 -8.81
N ALA A 293 9.18 4.51 -7.60
CA ALA A 293 10.08 4.74 -6.49
C ALA A 293 9.48 4.16 -5.20
N ALA A 294 10.33 3.56 -4.39
CA ALA A 294 9.95 2.99 -3.10
C ALA A 294 11.02 3.30 -2.04
N ILE A 295 10.58 3.58 -0.82
CA ILE A 295 11.46 3.69 0.35
C ILE A 295 11.73 2.30 0.90
N GLN A 296 13.00 1.94 1.05
CA GLN A 296 13.47 0.70 1.63
C GLN A 296 13.48 0.76 3.17
N ASP A 297 13.78 -0.36 3.82
CA ASP A 297 13.88 -0.46 5.29
C ASP A 297 14.85 0.50 5.95
N ASP A 298 15.98 0.73 5.30
CA ASP A 298 17.01 1.65 5.77
C ASP A 298 16.64 3.12 5.55
N ALA A 299 15.40 3.38 5.11
CA ALA A 299 14.86 4.68 4.74
C ALA A 299 15.57 5.33 3.53
N SER A 300 16.32 4.55 2.73
CA SER A 300 16.82 4.95 1.42
C SER A 300 15.75 4.77 0.33
N ILE A 301 15.99 5.33 -0.86
CA ILE A 301 15.06 5.24 -1.99
C ILE A 301 15.66 4.35 -3.08
N VAL A 302 14.86 3.39 -3.55
CA VAL A 302 15.10 2.69 -4.81
C VAL A 302 14.16 3.23 -5.88
N GLU A 303 14.69 3.45 -7.08
CA GLU A 303 13.97 3.92 -8.26
C GLU A 303 14.26 3.00 -9.45
N TRP A 304 13.25 2.74 -10.26
CA TRP A 304 13.39 2.01 -11.53
C TRP A 304 12.40 2.50 -12.58
N GLY A 305 12.67 2.18 -13.85
CA GLY A 305 11.89 2.64 -14.99
C GLY A 305 12.28 4.02 -15.52
N ILE A 306 13.53 4.45 -15.29
CA ILE A 306 14.03 5.76 -15.73
C ILE A 306 14.08 5.80 -17.27
N PRO A 307 13.25 6.61 -17.94
CA PRO A 307 13.23 6.63 -19.40
C PRO A 307 14.31 7.54 -19.98
N ASP A 308 14.75 8.58 -19.26
CA ASP A 308 15.71 9.57 -19.75
C ASP A 308 17.01 9.57 -18.93
N PRO A 309 18.19 9.31 -19.55
CA PRO A 309 19.49 9.44 -18.89
C PRO A 309 19.77 10.83 -18.32
N GLU A 310 19.11 11.88 -18.81
CA GLU A 310 19.24 13.27 -18.34
C GLU A 310 18.40 13.57 -17.10
N ASP A 311 17.47 12.69 -16.72
CA ASP A 311 16.65 12.86 -15.52
C ASP A 311 17.51 12.78 -14.25
N LYS A 312 17.16 13.62 -13.26
CA LYS A 312 17.82 13.58 -11.96
C LYS A 312 17.39 12.30 -11.26
N LYS A 313 18.37 11.47 -10.89
CA LYS A 313 18.14 10.20 -10.20
C LYS A 313 17.69 10.39 -8.75
N ALA A 314 17.04 9.37 -8.21
CA ALA A 314 16.73 9.29 -6.80
C ALA A 314 17.95 9.58 -5.89
N PRO A 315 17.72 10.20 -4.73
CA PRO A 315 18.80 10.54 -3.81
C PRO A 315 19.44 9.27 -3.22
N THR A 316 20.74 9.35 -2.92
CA THR A 316 21.53 8.21 -2.39
C THR A 316 21.59 8.17 -0.87
N ASP A 317 21.07 9.19 -0.18
CA ASP A 317 21.00 9.25 1.27
C ASP A 317 19.71 8.60 1.80
N SER A 318 19.59 8.51 3.13
CA SER A 318 18.46 7.88 3.81
C SER A 318 17.71 8.83 4.75
N GLY A 319 16.69 8.31 5.44
CA GLY A 319 15.86 9.04 6.39
C GLY A 319 14.53 9.53 5.79
N TYR A 320 14.15 9.04 4.62
CA TYR A 320 12.87 9.35 3.99
C TYR A 320 11.73 8.55 4.63
N THR A 321 10.56 9.18 4.72
CA THR A 321 9.37 8.59 5.37
C THR A 321 8.17 8.48 4.44
N LYS A 322 8.11 9.31 3.38
CA LYS A 322 7.01 9.33 2.40
C LYS A 322 7.53 9.73 1.03
N ILE A 323 7.00 9.10 -0.03
CA ILE A 323 7.20 9.50 -1.42
C ILE A 323 5.87 10.04 -1.98
N TYR A 324 5.98 11.12 -2.74
CA TYR A 324 4.93 11.74 -3.53
C TYR A 324 5.42 11.86 -4.97
N SER A 325 4.48 11.97 -5.91
CA SER A 325 4.81 12.10 -7.33
C SER A 325 3.96 13.17 -8.00
N ASN A 326 4.43 13.65 -9.15
CA ASN A 326 3.58 14.15 -10.22
C ASN A 326 3.72 13.22 -11.43
N GLU A 327 3.24 13.59 -12.61
CA GLU A 327 3.27 12.68 -13.77
C GLU A 327 4.70 12.25 -14.18
N TYR A 328 5.73 13.04 -13.89
CA TYR A 328 7.10 12.84 -14.40
C TYR A 328 8.23 13.08 -13.38
N ALA A 329 7.91 13.39 -12.13
CA ALA A 329 8.87 13.65 -11.07
C ALA A 329 8.38 13.11 -9.72
N PHE A 330 9.30 12.99 -8.78
CA PHE A 330 9.04 12.55 -7.42
C PHE A 330 9.54 13.59 -6.40
N ALA A 331 8.92 13.57 -5.23
CA ALA A 331 9.34 14.32 -4.06
C ALA A 331 9.22 13.43 -2.81
N ALA A 332 10.26 13.37 -1.99
CA ALA A 332 10.28 12.59 -0.75
C ALA A 332 10.44 13.50 0.47
N LEU A 333 9.78 13.11 1.56
CA LEU A 333 9.75 13.84 2.83
C LEU A 333 10.50 13.07 3.92
N LYS A 334 11.37 13.74 4.67
CA LYS A 334 12.02 13.19 5.86
C LYS A 334 11.23 13.45 7.14
N ALA A 335 11.64 12.82 8.24
CA ALA A 335 10.94 12.96 9.54
C ALA A 335 10.93 14.39 10.09
N ASP A 336 11.96 15.18 9.80
CA ASP A 336 12.04 16.60 10.14
C ASP A 336 11.18 17.50 9.24
N GLY A 337 10.57 16.91 8.19
CA GLY A 337 9.78 17.61 7.20
C GLY A 337 10.60 18.27 6.09
N SER A 338 11.89 17.97 5.93
CA SER A 338 12.69 18.39 4.76
C SER A 338 12.30 17.59 3.51
N ILE A 339 12.46 18.20 2.33
CA ILE A 339 12.00 17.66 1.04
C ILE A 339 13.19 17.47 0.08
N THR A 340 13.18 16.37 -0.65
CA THR A 340 14.09 16.13 -1.79
C THR A 340 13.29 15.74 -3.01
N ALA A 341 13.59 16.34 -4.17
CA ALA A 341 12.90 16.08 -5.43
C ALA A 341 13.86 15.65 -6.54
N TRP A 342 13.37 14.77 -7.42
CA TRP A 342 14.11 14.19 -8.55
C TRP A 342 13.12 13.79 -9.69
N GLY A 343 13.63 13.24 -10.80
CA GLY A 343 12.87 12.95 -12.02
C GLY A 343 13.07 14.02 -13.10
N SER A 344 12.08 14.31 -13.95
CA SER A 344 12.22 15.26 -15.08
C SER A 344 12.46 16.71 -14.66
N LEU A 345 13.40 17.40 -15.31
CA LEU A 345 13.74 18.80 -15.02
C LEU A 345 12.52 19.72 -15.13
N TYR A 346 11.69 19.49 -16.15
CA TYR A 346 10.52 20.31 -16.43
C TYR A 346 9.45 20.20 -15.33
N SER A 347 9.31 19.01 -14.74
CA SER A 347 8.27 18.71 -13.74
C SER A 347 8.77 18.80 -12.30
N ARG A 348 10.09 18.69 -12.06
CA ARG A 348 10.72 18.92 -10.75
C ARG A 348 11.06 20.39 -10.52
N GLY A 349 11.27 21.17 -11.59
CA GLY A 349 11.67 22.58 -11.51
C GLY A 349 13.10 22.77 -10.97
N ALA A 350 13.35 23.95 -10.40
CA ALA A 350 14.63 24.35 -9.79
C ALA A 350 14.86 23.70 -8.40
N ASP A 351 14.68 22.37 -8.31
CA ASP A 351 14.76 21.56 -7.10
C ASP A 351 13.69 21.86 -6.02
N ALA A 352 13.68 21.01 -4.97
CA ALA A 352 12.77 21.11 -3.83
C ALA A 352 13.06 22.36 -2.98
N PRO A 353 12.05 22.91 -2.27
CA PRO A 353 12.25 24.08 -1.42
C PRO A 353 13.22 23.80 -0.27
N SER A 354 14.04 24.80 0.05
CA SER A 354 14.91 24.75 1.23
C SER A 354 14.09 24.88 2.53
N GLY A 355 14.53 24.19 3.58
CA GLY A 355 13.90 24.20 4.90
C GLY A 355 13.22 22.89 5.30
N SER A 356 12.61 22.90 6.48
CA SER A 356 11.99 21.74 7.13
C SER A 356 10.60 22.08 7.68
N GLY A 357 9.94 21.12 8.35
CA GLY A 357 8.61 21.31 8.94
C GLY A 357 7.42 21.14 7.97
N TYR A 358 7.67 20.70 6.73
CA TYR A 358 6.58 20.32 5.83
C TYR A 358 5.95 19.00 6.28
N THR A 359 4.64 18.88 6.15
CA THR A 359 3.86 17.75 6.67
C THR A 359 3.19 16.93 5.56
N LYS A 360 2.85 17.59 4.45
CA LYS A 360 2.19 17.01 3.28
C LYS A 360 2.71 17.66 2.00
N ILE A 361 2.69 16.89 0.91
CA ILE A 361 3.00 17.36 -0.45
C ILE A 361 1.82 16.97 -1.35
N TYR A 362 1.46 17.89 -2.24
CA TYR A 362 0.43 17.76 -3.26
C TYR A 362 1.06 18.03 -4.62
N SER A 363 0.39 17.62 -5.70
CA SER A 363 0.88 17.90 -7.05
C SER A 363 -0.23 18.16 -8.06
N THR A 364 0.10 18.96 -9.06
CA THR A 364 -0.59 18.96 -10.36
C THR A 364 0.08 17.93 -11.26
N GLY A 365 -0.22 17.92 -12.56
CA GLY A 365 0.48 17.04 -13.50
C GLY A 365 1.99 17.32 -13.57
N TYR A 366 2.42 18.57 -13.32
CA TYR A 366 3.80 19.03 -13.59
C TYR A 366 4.43 19.89 -12.48
N ALA A 367 3.76 20.10 -11.35
CA ALA A 367 4.26 20.91 -10.24
C ALA A 367 3.89 20.31 -8.88
N PHE A 368 4.56 20.79 -7.83
CA PHE A 368 4.33 20.38 -6.45
C PHE A 368 3.96 21.58 -5.57
N ALA A 369 3.23 21.29 -4.50
CA ALA A 369 2.96 22.23 -3.41
C ALA A 369 3.06 21.50 -2.06
N ALA A 370 3.82 22.05 -1.11
CA ALA A 370 3.98 21.49 0.22
C ALA A 370 3.31 22.37 1.28
N LEU A 371 2.71 21.72 2.28
CA LEU A 371 1.97 22.34 3.37
C LEU A 371 2.68 22.10 4.70
N LYS A 372 2.88 23.15 5.49
CA LYS A 372 3.39 23.08 6.88
C LYS A 372 2.26 22.95 7.89
N ALA A 373 2.61 22.63 9.15
CA ALA A 373 1.64 22.47 10.23
C ALA A 373 0.87 23.76 10.58
N ASP A 374 1.48 24.93 10.36
CA ASP A 374 0.81 26.24 10.49
C ASP A 374 -0.12 26.56 9.31
N GLY A 375 -0.14 25.70 8.29
CA GLY A 375 -0.91 25.89 7.08
C GLY A 375 -0.24 26.76 6.03
N SER A 376 1.03 27.17 6.18
CA SER A 376 1.76 27.87 5.12
C SER A 376 2.14 26.94 3.96
N ILE A 377 2.22 27.51 2.74
CA ILE A 377 2.37 26.75 1.49
C ILE A 377 3.64 27.18 0.75
N THR A 378 4.33 26.22 0.16
CA THR A 378 5.43 26.47 -0.77
C THR A 378 5.25 25.61 -2.02
N ALA A 379 5.26 26.24 -3.20
CA ALA A 379 5.15 25.54 -4.49
C ALA A 379 6.45 25.59 -5.27
N TRP A 380 6.71 24.55 -6.07
CA TRP A 380 7.86 24.44 -6.97
C TRP A 380 7.51 23.54 -8.16
N GLY A 381 8.35 23.52 -9.20
CA GLY A 381 8.10 22.80 -10.45
C GLY A 381 7.74 23.72 -11.61
N ALA A 382 6.97 23.21 -12.57
CA ALA A 382 6.55 23.97 -13.74
C ALA A 382 5.69 25.20 -13.38
N SER A 383 6.15 26.41 -13.70
CA SER A 383 5.45 27.67 -13.41
C SER A 383 4.05 27.72 -14.01
N TYR A 384 3.90 27.31 -15.28
CA TYR A 384 2.62 27.25 -15.99
C TYR A 384 1.65 26.17 -15.46
N SER A 385 2.07 25.36 -14.48
CA SER A 385 1.26 24.35 -13.79
C SER A 385 1.15 24.61 -12.28
N GLY A 386 1.39 25.84 -11.83
CA GLY A 386 1.27 26.23 -10.42
C GLY A 386 2.52 25.97 -9.58
N GLY A 387 3.67 25.73 -10.20
CA GLY A 387 4.96 25.63 -9.52
C GLY A 387 5.47 26.96 -8.94
N THR A 388 4.77 28.06 -9.21
CA THR A 388 4.98 29.37 -8.60
C THR A 388 3.64 30.02 -8.27
N GLY A 389 3.66 31.09 -7.46
CA GLY A 389 2.46 31.89 -7.18
C GLY A 389 1.52 31.30 -6.12
N ALA A 390 1.99 30.39 -5.27
CA ALA A 390 1.22 29.92 -4.11
C ALA A 390 0.82 31.11 -3.21
N PRO A 391 -0.38 31.09 -2.61
CA PRO A 391 -0.87 32.19 -1.81
C PRO A 391 -0.01 32.39 -0.55
N SER A 392 0.24 33.65 -0.20
CA SER A 392 0.93 34.01 1.04
C SER A 392 0.03 33.80 2.27
N GLY A 393 0.64 33.68 3.45
CA GLY A 393 -0.05 33.50 4.73
C GLY A 393 -0.06 32.06 5.24
N SER A 394 -0.91 31.82 6.23
CA SER A 394 -1.05 30.56 6.97
C SER A 394 -2.53 30.25 7.23
N GLY A 395 -2.83 29.13 7.90
CA GLY A 395 -4.22 28.72 8.17
C GLY A 395 -4.95 28.04 7.01
N TYR A 396 -4.20 27.66 5.96
CA TYR A 396 -4.70 26.77 4.93
C TYR A 396 -4.72 25.33 5.43
N THR A 397 -5.77 24.58 5.06
CA THR A 397 -6.05 23.26 5.64
C THR A 397 -5.77 22.11 4.69
N GLU A 398 -6.21 22.23 3.43
CA GLU A 398 -6.08 21.18 2.43
C GLU A 398 -5.94 21.80 1.03
N ILE A 399 -5.01 21.26 0.24
CA ILE A 399 -4.75 21.66 -1.14
C ILE A 399 -5.39 20.63 -2.07
N TYR A 400 -6.00 21.13 -3.14
CA TYR A 400 -6.59 20.38 -4.23
C TYR A 400 -5.93 20.82 -5.52
N SER A 401 -5.92 19.94 -6.52
CA SER A 401 -5.31 20.23 -7.81
C SER A 401 -6.15 19.67 -8.94
N ASN A 402 -5.91 20.22 -10.11
CA ASN A 402 -6.18 19.55 -11.38
C ASN A 402 -4.86 19.46 -12.15
N ARG A 403 -4.91 19.27 -13.47
CA ARG A 403 -3.69 19.02 -14.24
C ARG A 403 -2.69 20.18 -14.22
N ARG A 404 -3.13 21.44 -14.07
CA ARG A 404 -2.26 22.63 -14.15
C ARG A 404 -2.59 23.78 -13.19
N ALA A 405 -3.54 23.59 -12.29
CA ALA A 405 -3.88 24.59 -11.28
C ALA A 405 -4.10 23.92 -9.91
N PHE A 406 -3.94 24.73 -8.87
CA PHE A 406 -4.22 24.36 -7.50
C PHE A 406 -5.32 25.25 -6.91
N ALA A 407 -6.07 24.69 -5.97
CA ALA A 407 -7.03 25.38 -5.12
C ALA A 407 -6.80 24.98 -3.67
N VAL A 408 -7.04 25.88 -2.71
CA VAL A 408 -6.82 25.61 -1.29
C VAL A 408 -7.97 26.14 -0.44
N LEU A 409 -8.32 25.37 0.59
CA LEU A 409 -9.33 25.73 1.59
C LEU A 409 -8.71 26.31 2.86
N THR A 410 -9.28 27.40 3.34
CA THR A 410 -9.04 27.95 4.69
C THR A 410 -9.96 27.33 5.73
N HIS A 411 -9.70 27.56 7.02
CA HIS A 411 -10.52 27.03 8.12
C HIS A 411 -11.99 27.49 8.09
N ASP A 412 -12.26 28.69 7.55
CA ASP A 412 -13.62 29.21 7.38
C ASP A 412 -14.28 28.77 6.06
N GLY A 413 -13.63 27.90 5.30
CA GLY A 413 -14.13 27.37 4.03
C GLY A 413 -14.09 28.38 2.88
N SER A 414 -13.20 29.37 2.93
CA SER A 414 -12.88 30.24 1.79
C SER A 414 -11.91 29.53 0.83
N ILE A 415 -11.92 29.91 -0.45
CA ILE A 415 -11.07 29.32 -1.49
C ILE A 415 -10.04 30.34 -1.99
N LYS A 416 -8.78 29.88 -2.14
CA LYS A 416 -7.75 30.57 -2.93
C LYS A 416 -7.25 29.64 -4.03
N VAL A 417 -6.83 30.20 -5.16
CA VAL A 417 -6.38 29.43 -6.32
C VAL A 417 -5.06 29.98 -6.85
N TRP A 418 -4.26 29.13 -7.50
CA TRP A 418 -3.09 29.55 -8.26
C TRP A 418 -2.76 28.57 -9.39
N GLY A 419 -1.87 28.98 -10.31
CA GLY A 419 -1.51 28.20 -11.50
C GLY A 419 -2.21 28.71 -12.75
N ASN A 420 -2.43 27.84 -13.74
CA ASN A 420 -2.92 28.27 -15.05
C ASN A 420 -4.37 28.77 -15.01
N LEU A 421 -4.63 29.98 -15.52
CA LEU A 421 -5.95 30.60 -15.52
C LEU A 421 -7.01 29.77 -16.28
N TYR A 422 -6.64 29.14 -17.40
CA TYR A 422 -7.56 28.30 -18.18
C TYR A 422 -7.94 27.01 -17.45
N PHE A 423 -7.23 26.69 -16.36
CA PHE A 423 -7.48 25.53 -15.52
C PHE A 423 -8.11 25.94 -14.18
N GLY A 424 -8.63 27.17 -14.06
CA GLY A 424 -9.19 27.66 -12.79
C GLY A 424 -8.16 28.16 -11.78
N GLY A 425 -6.94 28.50 -12.25
CA GLY A 425 -5.85 29.07 -11.45
C GLY A 425 -5.98 30.59 -11.25
N THR A 426 -4.84 31.27 -11.13
CA THR A 426 -4.79 32.73 -10.86
C THR A 426 -5.55 33.51 -11.94
N ASP A 427 -6.33 34.50 -11.52
CA ASP A 427 -7.17 35.35 -12.39
C ASP A 427 -8.25 34.60 -13.20
N ALA A 428 -8.53 33.33 -12.88
CA ALA A 428 -9.61 32.61 -13.50
C ALA A 428 -10.97 33.28 -13.19
N PRO A 429 -11.89 33.34 -14.16
CA PRO A 429 -13.23 33.86 -13.93
C PRO A 429 -14.02 32.95 -12.99
N ASN A 430 -14.99 33.53 -12.28
CA ASN A 430 -15.97 32.83 -11.44
C ASN A 430 -15.38 32.01 -10.28
N VAL A 431 -14.13 32.29 -9.85
CA VAL A 431 -13.59 31.73 -8.62
C VAL A 431 -14.49 32.15 -7.45
N PRO A 432 -14.96 31.21 -6.61
CA PRO A 432 -15.86 31.54 -5.51
C PRO A 432 -15.22 32.50 -4.50
N THR A 433 -15.96 33.54 -4.11
CA THR A 433 -15.53 34.55 -3.11
C THR A 433 -16.24 34.40 -1.78
N ASP A 434 -17.25 33.53 -1.71
CA ASP A 434 -18.00 33.22 -0.51
C ASP A 434 -17.35 32.08 0.30
N LYS A 435 -17.93 31.78 1.46
CA LYS A 435 -17.37 30.88 2.48
C LYS A 435 -18.18 29.61 2.68
N GLY A 436 -17.70 28.72 3.55
CA GLY A 436 -18.42 27.51 3.96
C GLY A 436 -18.25 26.32 3.02
N TYR A 437 -17.28 26.36 2.10
CA TYR A 437 -16.88 25.20 1.33
C TYR A 437 -16.13 24.21 2.21
N THR A 438 -16.44 22.94 2.02
CA THR A 438 -15.89 21.83 2.82
C THR A 438 -14.97 20.93 2.02
N LYS A 439 -15.13 20.92 0.68
CA LYS A 439 -14.36 20.08 -0.22
C LYS A 439 -14.33 20.63 -1.64
N ILE A 440 -13.24 20.39 -2.35
CA ILE A 440 -13.07 20.71 -3.77
C ILE A 440 -12.84 19.42 -4.55
N TYR A 441 -13.35 19.38 -5.77
CA TYR A 441 -13.21 18.32 -6.74
C TYR A 441 -12.76 18.91 -8.07
N SER A 442 -12.21 18.08 -8.95
CA SER A 442 -11.55 18.51 -10.17
C SER A 442 -11.87 17.59 -11.35
N THR A 443 -12.02 18.17 -12.52
CA THR A 443 -11.77 17.52 -13.82
C THR A 443 -10.32 17.81 -14.24
N ASP A 444 -9.94 17.60 -15.50
CA ASP A 444 -8.57 17.94 -15.96
C ASP A 444 -8.29 19.45 -15.87
N ASN A 445 -9.31 20.27 -16.19
CA ASN A 445 -9.18 21.72 -16.38
C ASN A 445 -10.19 22.57 -15.56
N ALA A 446 -11.03 21.95 -14.74
CA ALA A 446 -12.01 22.70 -13.95
C ALA A 446 -12.09 22.19 -12.51
N PHE A 447 -12.68 23.01 -11.65
CA PHE A 447 -12.94 22.70 -10.26
C PHE A 447 -14.43 22.82 -9.94
N ALA A 448 -14.87 22.06 -8.93
CA ALA A 448 -16.18 22.15 -8.33
C ALA A 448 -16.05 22.06 -6.79
N ALA A 449 -16.56 23.05 -6.08
CA ALA A 449 -16.53 23.10 -4.62
C ALA A 449 -17.90 22.81 -4.01
N LEU A 450 -17.91 22.02 -2.93
CA LEU A 450 -19.09 21.56 -2.22
C LEU A 450 -19.17 22.20 -0.83
N LYS A 451 -20.32 22.77 -0.49
CA LYS A 451 -20.62 23.31 0.84
C LYS A 451 -21.25 22.26 1.76
N ALA A 452 -21.32 22.57 3.06
CA ALA A 452 -21.93 21.72 4.07
C ALA A 452 -23.43 21.45 3.83
N ASP A 453 -24.16 22.42 3.26
CA ASP A 453 -25.56 22.23 2.86
C ASP A 453 -25.71 21.38 1.59
N GLY A 454 -24.59 21.05 0.94
CA GLY A 454 -24.53 20.28 -0.29
C GLY A 454 -24.78 21.12 -1.55
N SER A 455 -24.70 22.45 -1.51
CA SER A 455 -24.68 23.29 -2.72
C SER A 455 -23.30 23.27 -3.40
N ILE A 456 -23.28 23.50 -4.72
CA ILE A 456 -22.10 23.33 -5.57
C ILE A 456 -21.81 24.60 -6.37
N THR A 457 -20.54 25.02 -6.39
CA THR A 457 -20.04 26.08 -7.28
C THR A 457 -18.91 25.53 -8.13
N ALA A 458 -18.90 25.81 -9.44
CA ALA A 458 -17.85 25.36 -10.36
C ALA A 458 -17.17 26.55 -11.07
N TRP A 459 -15.89 26.38 -11.40
CA TRP A 459 -15.08 27.37 -12.12
C TRP A 459 -13.95 26.69 -12.93
N GLY A 460 -13.34 27.42 -13.86
CA GLY A 460 -12.32 26.90 -14.78
C GLY A 460 -12.84 26.78 -16.21
N ASP A 461 -12.29 25.83 -16.98
CA ASP A 461 -12.64 25.63 -18.38
C ASP A 461 -14.11 25.19 -18.55
N LEU A 462 -14.86 25.89 -19.42
CA LEU A 462 -16.29 25.65 -19.64
C LEU A 462 -16.56 24.25 -20.22
N ASP A 463 -15.72 23.76 -21.13
CA ASP A 463 -15.89 22.47 -21.80
C ASP A 463 -15.58 21.28 -20.87
N TYR A 464 -14.97 21.58 -19.71
CA TYR A 464 -14.57 20.62 -18.69
C TYR A 464 -15.44 20.71 -17.42
N GLY A 465 -16.57 21.41 -17.49
CA GLY A 465 -17.50 21.56 -16.37
C GLY A 465 -17.16 22.70 -15.41
N GLY A 466 -16.35 23.67 -15.84
CA GLY A 466 -16.07 24.91 -15.11
C GLY A 466 -17.26 25.88 -15.04
N SER A 467 -18.42 25.48 -15.56
CA SER A 467 -19.70 26.16 -15.40
C SER A 467 -20.85 25.16 -15.45
N GLY A 468 -22.07 25.59 -15.14
CA GLY A 468 -23.26 24.73 -15.26
C GLY A 468 -23.45 23.75 -14.10
N ALA A 469 -22.80 23.98 -12.96
CA ALA A 469 -23.08 23.22 -11.74
C ALA A 469 -24.58 23.25 -11.40
N PRO A 470 -25.16 22.13 -10.92
CA PRO A 470 -26.59 22.03 -10.70
C PRO A 470 -27.05 22.96 -9.58
N SER A 471 -28.21 23.59 -9.76
CA SER A 471 -28.84 24.38 -8.70
C SER A 471 -29.39 23.50 -7.57
N GLY A 472 -29.56 24.12 -6.40
CA GLY A 472 -30.08 23.48 -5.19
C GLY A 472 -28.99 22.91 -4.28
N SER A 473 -29.44 22.15 -3.28
CA SER A 473 -28.62 21.63 -2.19
C SER A 473 -28.85 20.12 -1.94
N GLY A 474 -28.16 19.57 -0.94
CA GLY A 474 -28.26 18.17 -0.54
C GLY A 474 -27.42 17.18 -1.38
N TYR A 475 -26.47 17.68 -2.18
CA TYR A 475 -25.45 16.82 -2.77
C TYR A 475 -24.41 16.45 -1.70
N THR A 476 -24.04 15.18 -1.65
CA THR A 476 -23.15 14.65 -0.62
C THR A 476 -21.75 14.35 -1.18
N LYS A 477 -21.63 14.15 -2.49
CA LYS A 477 -20.35 13.82 -3.14
C LYS A 477 -20.37 14.18 -4.62
N ILE A 478 -19.22 14.59 -5.14
CA ILE A 478 -18.98 14.83 -6.56
C ILE A 478 -17.97 13.80 -7.06
N TYR A 479 -18.17 13.38 -8.30
CA TYR A 479 -17.31 12.49 -9.05
C TYR A 479 -16.96 13.13 -10.39
N SER A 480 -15.84 12.73 -11.01
CA SER A 480 -15.40 13.33 -12.26
C SER A 480 -14.85 12.32 -13.25
N THR A 481 -15.17 12.54 -14.53
CA THR A 481 -14.35 12.08 -15.66
C THR A 481 -13.26 13.12 -15.92
N LYS A 482 -12.53 13.01 -17.03
CA LYS A 482 -11.57 14.03 -17.43
C LYS A 482 -12.26 15.35 -17.84
N TYR A 483 -13.53 15.32 -18.27
CA TYR A 483 -14.23 16.45 -18.90
C TYR A 483 -15.61 16.77 -18.31
N ALA A 484 -16.11 15.98 -17.36
CA ALA A 484 -17.44 16.15 -16.80
C ALA A 484 -17.49 15.79 -15.32
N PHE A 485 -18.51 16.31 -14.63
CA PHE A 485 -18.78 16.03 -13.23
C PHE A 485 -20.14 15.33 -13.06
N ALA A 486 -20.23 14.51 -12.00
CA ALA A 486 -21.45 13.88 -11.53
C ALA A 486 -21.62 14.08 -10.01
N ALA A 487 -22.68 14.75 -9.58
CA ALA A 487 -23.02 14.96 -8.18
C ALA A 487 -24.08 13.95 -7.72
N LEU A 488 -23.82 13.30 -6.58
CA LEU A 488 -24.67 12.30 -5.94
C LEU A 488 -25.34 12.87 -4.69
N LYS A 489 -26.63 12.59 -4.51
CA LYS A 489 -27.38 12.89 -3.27
C LYS A 489 -27.51 11.66 -2.37
N ALA A 490 -27.90 11.89 -1.12
CA ALA A 490 -28.12 10.83 -0.12
C ALA A 490 -29.20 9.80 -0.53
N ASP A 491 -30.19 10.21 -1.32
CA ASP A 491 -31.22 9.31 -1.87
C ASP A 491 -30.74 8.50 -3.08
N GLY A 492 -29.48 8.70 -3.49
CA GLY A 492 -28.87 8.08 -4.64
C GLY A 492 -29.27 8.70 -5.99
N SER A 493 -29.90 9.88 -6.02
CA SER A 493 -30.13 10.61 -7.27
C SER A 493 -28.87 11.32 -7.77
N ILE A 494 -28.75 11.46 -9.09
CA ILE A 494 -27.54 11.96 -9.76
C ILE A 494 -27.88 13.19 -10.62
N LYS A 495 -27.01 14.19 -10.60
CA LYS A 495 -26.98 15.30 -11.57
C LYS A 495 -25.59 15.42 -12.19
N VAL A 496 -25.53 15.74 -13.48
CA VAL A 496 -24.29 15.82 -14.24
C VAL A 496 -24.18 17.16 -14.96
N TRP A 497 -22.95 17.58 -15.25
CA TRP A 497 -22.62 18.75 -16.07
C TRP A 497 -21.21 18.64 -16.67
N GLY A 498 -20.87 19.51 -17.62
CA GLY A 498 -19.64 19.47 -18.41
C GLY A 498 -19.85 18.85 -19.79
N SER A 499 -18.80 18.28 -20.38
CA SER A 499 -18.87 17.70 -21.73
C SER A 499 -19.94 16.60 -21.83
N SER A 500 -20.95 16.79 -22.69
CA SER A 500 -22.04 15.83 -22.90
C SER A 500 -21.53 14.46 -23.36
N ILE A 501 -20.54 14.44 -24.26
CA ILE A 501 -19.89 13.23 -24.77
C ILE A 501 -19.20 12.47 -23.63
N SER A 502 -18.68 13.17 -22.62
CA SER A 502 -17.91 12.57 -21.53
C SER A 502 -18.72 12.31 -20.26
N GLY A 503 -20.05 12.17 -20.39
CA GLY A 503 -20.96 11.88 -19.29
C GLY A 503 -21.53 13.10 -18.57
N GLY A 504 -21.34 14.30 -19.12
CA GLY A 504 -21.94 15.56 -18.65
C GLY A 504 -23.43 15.71 -19.00
N ALA A 505 -24.02 14.72 -19.68
CA ALA A 505 -25.44 14.60 -20.00
C ALA A 505 -25.92 13.16 -19.76
N ASP A 506 -27.24 12.93 -19.85
CA ASP A 506 -27.86 11.60 -19.89
C ASP A 506 -27.59 10.70 -18.67
N ALA A 507 -27.43 11.30 -17.49
CA ALA A 507 -27.35 10.57 -16.24
C ALA A 507 -28.61 9.72 -15.97
N PRO A 508 -28.47 8.54 -15.34
CA PRO A 508 -29.61 7.73 -14.93
C PRO A 508 -30.63 8.50 -14.08
N THR A 509 -31.92 8.33 -14.38
CA THR A 509 -33.02 9.06 -13.74
C THR A 509 -33.59 8.38 -12.50
N ASP A 510 -33.30 7.09 -12.32
CA ASP A 510 -33.69 6.33 -11.13
C ASP A 510 -32.76 6.59 -9.93
N LYS A 511 -33.17 6.10 -8.75
CA LYS A 511 -32.50 6.36 -7.47
C LYS A 511 -31.85 5.11 -6.87
N GLY A 512 -31.22 5.27 -5.70
CA GLY A 512 -30.63 4.18 -4.92
C GLY A 512 -29.20 3.82 -5.29
N TYR A 513 -28.51 4.67 -6.06
CA TYR A 513 -27.07 4.53 -6.31
C TYR A 513 -26.27 4.87 -5.06
N THR A 514 -25.31 4.03 -4.73
CA THR A 514 -24.46 4.20 -3.55
C THR A 514 -23.08 4.76 -3.92
N LYS A 515 -22.63 4.54 -5.15
CA LYS A 515 -21.32 5.01 -5.63
C LYS A 515 -21.29 5.20 -7.15
N ILE A 516 -20.45 6.15 -7.59
CA ILE A 516 -20.12 6.40 -8.99
C ILE A 516 -18.62 6.12 -9.20
N TYR A 517 -18.28 5.63 -10.37
CA TYR A 517 -16.95 5.33 -10.87
C TYR A 517 -16.79 5.94 -12.25
N SER A 518 -15.56 6.19 -12.69
CA SER A 518 -15.30 6.85 -13.96
C SER A 518 -14.08 6.30 -14.69
N THR A 519 -14.17 6.29 -16.02
CA THR A 519 -13.04 6.31 -16.95
C THR A 519 -12.72 7.77 -17.30
N ASP A 520 -11.85 8.02 -18.29
CA ASP A 520 -11.58 9.39 -18.74
C ASP A 520 -12.82 10.06 -19.36
N ARG A 521 -13.79 9.29 -19.87
CA ARG A 521 -14.93 9.82 -20.65
C ARG A 521 -16.28 9.16 -20.36
N ALA A 522 -16.36 8.24 -19.41
CA ALA A 522 -17.63 7.61 -19.05
C ALA A 522 -17.77 7.44 -17.54
N PHE A 523 -19.01 7.34 -17.09
CA PHE A 523 -19.35 7.02 -15.71
C PHE A 523 -20.03 5.65 -15.62
N ALA A 524 -19.85 4.98 -14.49
CA ALA A 524 -20.57 3.79 -14.10
C ALA A 524 -21.04 3.92 -12.64
N THR A 525 -22.24 3.41 -12.35
CA THR A 525 -22.87 3.47 -11.02
C THR A 525 -22.98 2.10 -10.39
N LEU A 526 -23.02 2.05 -9.06
CA LEU A 526 -23.26 0.82 -8.30
C LEU A 526 -24.40 1.04 -7.31
N LYS A 527 -25.35 0.10 -7.24
CA LYS A 527 -26.39 0.03 -6.20
C LYS A 527 -26.04 -0.98 -5.10
N ALA A 528 -26.77 -0.94 -4.00
CA ALA A 528 -26.58 -1.89 -2.88
C ALA A 528 -26.81 -3.37 -3.26
N ASP A 529 -27.65 -3.65 -4.25
CA ASP A 529 -27.87 -4.99 -4.79
C ASP A 529 -26.79 -5.41 -5.82
N GLY A 530 -25.80 -4.55 -6.05
CA GLY A 530 -24.73 -4.76 -7.01
C GLY A 530 -25.14 -4.56 -8.47
N SER A 531 -26.29 -3.96 -8.77
CA SER A 531 -26.65 -3.57 -10.15
C SER A 531 -25.90 -2.33 -10.62
N ILE A 532 -25.66 -2.26 -11.94
CA ILE A 532 -24.81 -1.23 -12.57
C ILE A 532 -25.57 -0.55 -13.72
N LYS A 533 -25.36 0.76 -13.86
CA LYS A 533 -25.65 1.51 -15.10
C LYS A 533 -24.44 2.36 -15.48
N ALA A 534 -24.20 2.50 -16.78
CA ALA A 534 -23.15 3.35 -17.33
C ALA A 534 -23.72 4.37 -18.33
N TRP A 535 -23.03 5.49 -18.49
CA TRP A 535 -23.34 6.55 -19.47
C TRP A 535 -22.07 7.34 -19.84
N GLY A 536 -22.14 8.13 -20.91
CA GLY A 536 -21.02 8.85 -21.51
C GLY A 536 -20.51 8.18 -22.79
N ASP A 537 -19.24 8.35 -23.11
CA ASP A 537 -18.64 7.83 -24.34
C ASP A 537 -18.70 6.30 -24.39
N SER A 538 -19.39 5.76 -25.40
CA SER A 538 -19.59 4.32 -25.57
C SER A 538 -18.28 3.55 -25.75
N ASN A 539 -17.28 4.15 -26.41
CA ASN A 539 -15.96 3.56 -26.58
C ASN A 539 -15.17 3.52 -25.27
N SER A 540 -15.54 4.36 -24.31
CA SER A 540 -14.88 4.47 -23.01
C SER A 540 -15.66 3.75 -21.88
N GLY A 541 -16.57 2.84 -22.23
CA GLY A 541 -17.39 2.09 -21.28
C GLY A 541 -18.71 2.76 -20.86
N GLY A 542 -19.13 3.83 -21.55
CA GLY A 542 -20.40 4.52 -21.33
C GLY A 542 -21.63 3.75 -21.79
N ALA A 543 -21.44 2.60 -22.45
CA ALA A 543 -22.50 1.69 -22.86
C ALA A 543 -22.14 0.24 -22.51
N ASN A 544 -23.12 -0.67 -22.61
CA ASN A 544 -22.93 -2.12 -22.47
C ASN A 544 -22.43 -2.59 -21.09
N ALA A 545 -22.78 -1.87 -20.02
CA ALA A 545 -22.53 -2.35 -18.66
C ALA A 545 -23.23 -3.70 -18.40
N PRO A 546 -22.65 -4.60 -17.59
CA PRO A 546 -23.25 -5.89 -17.25
C PRO A 546 -24.65 -5.75 -16.64
N THR A 547 -25.58 -6.61 -17.05
CA THR A 547 -26.99 -6.57 -16.63
C THR A 547 -27.31 -7.43 -15.40
N ASP A 548 -26.42 -8.34 -15.02
CA ASP A 548 -26.56 -9.15 -13.82
C ASP A 548 -26.16 -8.38 -12.54
N LYS A 549 -26.48 -8.95 -11.38
CA LYS A 549 -26.33 -8.32 -10.06
C LYS A 549 -25.23 -8.97 -9.21
N GLY A 550 -25.03 -8.44 -8.00
CA GLY A 550 -24.11 -9.00 -7.00
C GLY A 550 -22.66 -8.55 -7.12
N TYR A 551 -22.40 -7.49 -7.89
CA TYR A 551 -21.08 -6.86 -7.92
C TYR A 551 -20.82 -6.06 -6.65
N THR A 552 -19.60 -6.14 -6.14
CA THR A 552 -19.18 -5.49 -4.89
C THR A 552 -18.33 -4.24 -5.14
N LYS A 553 -17.61 -4.18 -6.27
CA LYS A 553 -16.77 -3.03 -6.65
C LYS A 553 -16.61 -2.94 -8.17
N ILE A 554 -16.53 -1.71 -8.67
CA ILE A 554 -16.13 -1.37 -10.04
C ILE A 554 -14.70 -0.82 -9.99
N TYR A 555 -13.91 -1.13 -11.01
CA TYR A 555 -12.57 -0.64 -11.27
C TYR A 555 -12.50 -0.07 -12.68
N SER A 556 -11.59 0.86 -12.95
CA SER A 556 -11.44 1.47 -14.27
C SER A 556 -9.99 1.62 -14.72
N THR A 557 -9.77 1.51 -16.03
CA THR A 557 -8.62 2.06 -16.74
C THR A 557 -8.99 3.44 -17.31
N ALA A 558 -8.21 4.00 -18.23
CA ALA A 558 -8.58 5.22 -18.93
C ALA A 558 -9.84 5.07 -19.79
N PHE A 559 -10.13 3.88 -20.33
CA PHE A 559 -11.20 3.68 -21.31
C PHE A 559 -12.04 2.40 -21.11
N ALA A 560 -11.80 1.64 -20.04
CA ALA A 560 -12.58 0.45 -19.74
C ALA A 560 -12.91 0.32 -18.24
N PHE A 561 -13.93 -0.48 -17.95
CA PHE A 561 -14.33 -0.85 -16.61
C PHE A 561 -14.18 -2.36 -16.40
N ALA A 562 -13.91 -2.74 -15.15
CA ALA A 562 -13.96 -4.12 -14.67
C ALA A 562 -14.74 -4.20 -13.35
N VAL A 563 -15.47 -5.28 -13.13
CA VAL A 563 -16.31 -5.49 -11.95
C VAL A 563 -15.95 -6.78 -11.25
N LEU A 564 -16.00 -6.76 -9.92
CA LEU A 564 -15.69 -7.90 -9.05
C LEU A 564 -16.93 -8.32 -8.25
N LYS A 565 -17.15 -9.63 -8.12
CA LYS A 565 -18.15 -10.23 -7.22
C LYS A 565 -17.50 -10.79 -5.95
N ALA A 566 -18.34 -11.11 -4.95
CA ALA A 566 -17.89 -11.71 -3.70
C ALA A 566 -17.23 -13.11 -3.87
N ASP A 567 -17.60 -13.86 -4.91
CA ASP A 567 -16.97 -15.14 -5.26
C ASP A 567 -15.64 -14.96 -6.05
N GLY A 568 -15.24 -13.71 -6.29
CA GLY A 568 -14.04 -13.34 -7.01
C GLY A 568 -14.15 -13.49 -8.53
N SER A 569 -15.34 -13.62 -9.10
CA SER A 569 -15.54 -13.56 -10.56
C SER A 569 -15.43 -12.12 -11.09
N ILE A 570 -14.90 -11.98 -12.32
CA ILE A 570 -14.66 -10.70 -12.97
C ILE A 570 -15.43 -10.60 -14.29
N LYS A 571 -15.98 -9.42 -14.60
CA LYS A 571 -16.39 -9.04 -15.97
C LYS A 571 -15.79 -7.69 -16.32
N ALA A 572 -15.59 -7.42 -17.60
CA ALA A 572 -15.12 -6.14 -18.10
C ALA A 572 -15.94 -5.67 -19.30
N TRP A 573 -15.96 -4.35 -19.54
CA TRP A 573 -16.57 -3.70 -20.70
C TRP A 573 -15.89 -2.36 -21.01
N GLY A 574 -16.10 -1.82 -22.21
CA GLY A 574 -15.47 -0.60 -22.71
C GLY A 574 -14.48 -0.90 -23.83
N ASP A 575 -13.45 -0.06 -24.00
CA ASP A 575 -12.46 -0.26 -25.05
C ASP A 575 -11.71 -1.59 -24.87
N SER A 576 -11.73 -2.41 -25.93
CA SER A 576 -11.13 -3.74 -25.91
C SER A 576 -9.62 -3.73 -25.69
N ASN A 577 -8.90 -2.73 -26.22
CA ASN A 577 -7.45 -2.62 -26.03
C ASN A 577 -7.11 -2.15 -24.61
N SER A 578 -8.03 -1.46 -23.93
CA SER A 578 -7.85 -0.92 -22.58
C SER A 578 -8.33 -1.87 -21.47
N GLY A 579 -8.51 -3.15 -21.79
CA GLY A 579 -8.98 -4.17 -20.85
C GLY A 579 -10.51 -4.31 -20.74
N GLY A 580 -11.26 -3.70 -21.66
CA GLY A 580 -12.72 -3.83 -21.76
C GLY A 580 -13.19 -5.16 -22.34
N ALA A 581 -12.27 -6.01 -22.78
CA ALA A 581 -12.51 -7.38 -23.23
C ALA A 581 -11.52 -8.34 -22.56
N ASN A 582 -11.75 -9.66 -22.69
CA ASN A 582 -10.85 -10.72 -22.24
C ASN A 582 -10.54 -10.72 -20.73
N ALA A 583 -11.50 -10.31 -19.90
CA ALA A 583 -11.43 -10.53 -18.46
C ALA A 583 -11.29 -12.04 -18.13
N PRO A 584 -10.56 -12.40 -17.06
CA PRO A 584 -10.39 -13.78 -16.66
C PRO A 584 -11.73 -14.46 -16.35
N THR A 585 -11.84 -15.74 -16.70
CA THR A 585 -13.08 -16.53 -16.57
C THR A 585 -13.15 -17.36 -15.30
N ASP A 586 -12.01 -17.54 -14.62
CA ASP A 586 -11.89 -18.21 -13.34
C ASP A 586 -12.23 -17.27 -12.16
N LYS A 587 -12.29 -17.85 -10.95
CA LYS A 587 -12.79 -17.21 -9.73
C LYS A 587 -11.71 -17.09 -8.65
N GLY A 588 -12.08 -16.49 -7.51
CA GLY A 588 -11.21 -16.37 -6.34
C GLY A 588 -10.29 -15.15 -6.35
N TYR A 589 -10.51 -14.20 -7.27
CA TYR A 589 -9.85 -12.90 -7.22
C TYR A 589 -10.37 -12.08 -6.04
N THR A 590 -9.46 -11.43 -5.33
CA THR A 590 -9.76 -10.60 -4.17
C THR A 590 -9.70 -9.11 -4.49
N LYS A 591 -8.93 -8.72 -5.53
CA LYS A 591 -8.73 -7.32 -5.90
C LYS A 591 -8.30 -7.18 -7.37
N ILE A 592 -8.73 -6.08 -7.99
CA ILE A 592 -8.27 -5.63 -9.30
C ILE A 592 -7.45 -4.34 -9.12
N TYR A 593 -6.43 -4.18 -9.94
CA TYR A 593 -5.53 -3.04 -10.01
C TYR A 593 -5.52 -2.51 -11.44
N SER A 594 -5.32 -1.20 -11.59
CA SER A 594 -5.40 -0.52 -12.90
C SER A 594 -4.07 0.15 -13.28
N ALA A 595 -3.65 -0.02 -14.52
CA ALA A 595 -2.75 0.88 -15.25
C ALA A 595 -3.59 1.77 -16.20
N GLU A 596 -2.95 2.50 -17.12
CA GLU A 596 -3.70 3.38 -18.04
C GLU A 596 -4.58 2.61 -19.03
N TRP A 597 -4.10 1.46 -19.53
CA TRP A 597 -4.82 0.63 -20.52
C TRP A 597 -4.89 -0.86 -20.16
N ALA A 598 -4.51 -1.25 -18.95
CA ALA A 598 -4.56 -2.63 -18.52
C ALA A 598 -5.02 -2.79 -17.08
N PHE A 599 -5.50 -3.99 -16.78
CA PHE A 599 -5.83 -4.43 -15.43
C PHE A 599 -4.91 -5.57 -14.99
N ALA A 600 -4.74 -5.69 -13.68
CA ALA A 600 -4.15 -6.83 -13.01
C ALA A 600 -5.05 -7.27 -11.86
N ALA A 601 -5.39 -8.55 -11.74
CA ALA A 601 -6.18 -9.10 -10.64
C ALA A 601 -5.35 -10.05 -9.78
N LEU A 602 -5.51 -9.94 -8.47
CA LEU A 602 -4.80 -10.71 -7.44
C LEU A 602 -5.76 -11.69 -6.77
N LYS A 603 -5.30 -12.92 -6.49
CA LYS A 603 -6.02 -13.92 -5.70
C LYS A 603 -5.49 -14.02 -4.27
N ALA A 604 -6.23 -14.70 -3.40
CA ALA A 604 -5.84 -14.94 -2.01
C ALA A 604 -4.54 -15.76 -1.86
N ASP A 605 -4.23 -16.63 -2.83
CA ASP A 605 -2.95 -17.37 -2.87
C ASP A 605 -1.78 -16.55 -3.43
N GLY A 606 -2.04 -15.29 -3.78
CA GLY A 606 -1.08 -14.37 -4.35
C GLY A 606 -0.75 -14.61 -5.82
N SER A 607 -1.55 -15.39 -6.57
CA SER A 607 -1.44 -15.47 -8.03
C SER A 607 -2.02 -14.24 -8.72
N ILE A 608 -1.46 -13.87 -9.89
CA ILE A 608 -1.79 -12.66 -10.64
C ILE A 608 -2.27 -13.01 -12.04
N THR A 609 -3.28 -12.31 -12.52
CA THR A 609 -3.73 -12.37 -13.92
C THR A 609 -3.89 -10.96 -14.47
N THR A 610 -3.40 -10.70 -15.68
CA THR A 610 -3.46 -9.36 -16.29
C THR A 610 -4.07 -9.42 -17.68
N TRP A 611 -4.79 -8.37 -18.05
CA TRP A 611 -5.43 -8.23 -19.36
C TRP A 611 -5.52 -6.75 -19.77
N GLY A 612 -5.75 -6.49 -21.06
CA GLY A 612 -5.59 -5.17 -21.67
C GLY A 612 -4.17 -4.94 -22.20
N GLY A 613 -3.90 -3.76 -22.76
CA GLY A 613 -2.63 -3.41 -23.39
C GLY A 613 -1.70 -2.62 -22.45
N LEU A 614 -0.41 -2.93 -22.45
CA LEU A 614 0.62 -2.17 -21.70
C LEU A 614 1.62 -1.49 -22.65
N ASP A 615 1.32 -1.48 -23.95
CA ASP A 615 2.23 -1.09 -25.02
C ASP A 615 2.14 0.43 -25.27
N ASN A 616 3.22 1.02 -25.78
CA ASN A 616 3.21 2.44 -26.15
C ASN A 616 2.40 2.67 -27.43
N TRP A 617 1.53 3.68 -27.43
CA TRP A 617 0.85 4.15 -28.64
C TRP A 617 1.83 4.99 -29.47
N SER A 618 2.73 4.35 -30.21
CA SER A 618 3.27 4.96 -31.43
C SER A 618 2.67 4.26 -32.63
N TRP A 619 2.11 5.05 -33.55
CA TRP A 619 1.48 4.59 -34.79
C TRP A 619 2.44 3.87 -35.76
N GLU A 620 3.71 3.72 -35.38
CA GLU A 620 4.80 3.22 -36.23
C GLU A 620 5.41 1.90 -35.74
N VAL A 621 5.02 1.38 -34.57
CA VAL A 621 5.60 0.14 -34.01
C VAL A 621 4.52 -0.95 -33.93
N PRO A 622 4.78 -2.17 -34.45
CA PRO A 622 3.85 -3.28 -34.30
C PRO A 622 3.50 -3.52 -32.83
N LYS A 623 2.22 -3.79 -32.53
CA LYS A 623 1.74 -4.22 -31.21
C LYS A 623 2.64 -5.37 -30.72
N VAL A 624 3.45 -5.13 -29.70
CA VAL A 624 4.19 -6.21 -29.05
C VAL A 624 3.44 -6.47 -27.76
N GLU A 625 2.62 -7.53 -27.72
CA GLU A 625 2.00 -8.04 -26.49
C GLU A 625 3.11 -8.44 -25.50
N ILE A 626 3.73 -7.49 -24.81
CA ILE A 626 4.70 -7.77 -23.76
C ILE A 626 3.93 -7.74 -22.45
N ILE A 627 3.24 -8.85 -22.17
CA ILE A 627 2.67 -9.11 -20.85
C ILE A 627 3.38 -10.32 -20.24
N ASN A 628 4.57 -10.06 -19.67
CA ASN A 628 5.28 -11.05 -18.84
C ASN A 628 4.66 -11.12 -17.43
N THR A 629 3.36 -11.40 -17.33
CA THR A 629 2.69 -11.53 -16.04
C THR A 629 3.43 -12.51 -15.13
N PRO A 630 3.61 -12.20 -13.84
CA PRO A 630 4.14 -13.16 -12.87
C PRO A 630 3.34 -14.46 -12.89
N THR A 631 4.03 -15.59 -13.07
CA THR A 631 3.44 -16.94 -13.02
C THR A 631 3.57 -17.59 -11.64
N ASP A 632 4.45 -17.05 -10.80
CA ASP A 632 4.65 -17.46 -9.42
C ASP A 632 3.61 -16.83 -8.47
N LYS A 633 3.56 -17.33 -7.22
CA LYS A 633 2.53 -17.00 -6.23
C LYS A 633 3.11 -16.27 -5.02
N GLY A 634 2.25 -15.92 -4.06
CA GLY A 634 2.62 -15.29 -2.79
C GLY A 634 2.74 -13.76 -2.84
N TYR A 635 2.24 -13.13 -3.90
CA TYR A 635 2.12 -11.67 -3.95
C TYR A 635 1.02 -11.19 -3.01
N ILE A 636 1.29 -10.09 -2.31
CA ILE A 636 0.35 -9.48 -1.36
C ILE A 636 -0.19 -8.13 -1.86
N ALA A 637 0.51 -7.48 -2.78
CA ALA A 637 0.11 -6.18 -3.33
C ALA A 637 0.63 -5.97 -4.75
N ILE A 638 -0.05 -5.10 -5.50
CA ILE A 638 0.36 -4.62 -6.82
C ILE A 638 0.32 -3.09 -6.81
N TYR A 639 1.34 -2.47 -7.42
CA TYR A 639 1.48 -1.05 -7.66
C TYR A 639 1.58 -0.82 -9.17
N SER A 640 1.09 0.31 -9.66
CA SER A 640 1.07 0.60 -11.09
C SER A 640 1.46 2.04 -11.40
N ASN A 641 2.12 2.21 -12.54
CA ASN A 641 2.19 3.47 -13.25
C ASN A 641 1.31 3.39 -14.52
N ALA A 642 1.49 4.30 -15.47
CA ALA A 642 0.67 4.31 -16.69
C ALA A 642 0.87 3.05 -17.54
N PHE A 643 2.10 2.52 -17.58
CA PHE A 643 2.57 1.55 -18.58
C PHE A 643 3.05 0.22 -17.99
N ALA A 644 3.09 0.08 -16.67
CA ALA A 644 3.68 -1.06 -16.00
C ALA A 644 3.07 -1.33 -14.62
N PHE A 645 3.33 -2.53 -14.12
CA PHE A 645 2.97 -2.99 -12.80
C PHE A 645 4.20 -3.48 -12.03
N SER A 646 4.12 -3.39 -10.70
CA SER A 646 5.10 -3.89 -9.73
C SER A 646 4.34 -4.62 -8.62
N ALA A 647 4.50 -5.93 -8.49
CA ALA A 647 3.92 -6.75 -7.44
C ALA A 647 4.93 -7.03 -6.33
N VAL A 648 4.46 -7.08 -5.09
CA VAL A 648 5.30 -7.25 -3.89
C VAL A 648 4.87 -8.50 -3.13
N LYS A 649 5.82 -9.29 -2.64
CA LYS A 649 5.57 -10.40 -1.70
C LYS A 649 5.86 -9.98 -0.26
N SER A 650 5.42 -10.78 0.70
CA SER A 650 5.61 -10.53 2.14
C SER A 650 7.07 -10.55 2.62
N ASP A 651 8.02 -10.96 1.78
CA ASP A 651 9.45 -10.90 2.07
C ASP A 651 10.10 -9.60 1.56
N GLY A 652 9.33 -8.71 0.92
CA GLY A 652 9.80 -7.48 0.28
C GLY A 652 10.27 -7.66 -1.18
N SER A 653 10.25 -8.88 -1.73
CA SER A 653 10.62 -9.10 -3.14
C SER A 653 9.60 -8.45 -4.09
N ILE A 654 10.11 -7.86 -5.17
CA ILE A 654 9.31 -7.14 -6.17
C ILE A 654 9.39 -7.86 -7.52
N ARG A 655 8.27 -8.08 -8.19
CA ARG A 655 8.26 -8.47 -9.61
C ARG A 655 7.57 -7.42 -10.45
N THR A 656 8.18 -7.05 -11.57
CA THR A 656 7.64 -6.02 -12.47
C THR A 656 7.34 -6.59 -13.84
N TRP A 657 6.34 -6.04 -14.50
CA TRP A 657 5.95 -6.39 -15.87
C TRP A 657 5.24 -5.23 -16.56
N GLY A 658 5.12 -5.31 -17.89
CA GLY A 658 4.61 -4.24 -18.75
C GLY A 658 5.73 -3.63 -19.59
N ASN A 659 5.62 -2.34 -19.92
CA ASN A 659 6.58 -1.70 -20.82
C ASN A 659 8.00 -1.63 -20.22
N PRO A 660 9.01 -2.20 -20.89
CA PRO A 660 10.40 -2.18 -20.45
C PRO A 660 10.94 -0.80 -20.06
N ASN A 661 10.65 0.21 -20.86
CA ASN A 661 11.20 1.55 -20.72
C ASN A 661 10.58 2.34 -19.56
N TYR A 662 9.46 1.86 -19.02
CA TYR A 662 8.68 2.54 -17.98
C TYR A 662 8.54 1.70 -16.71
N GLY A 663 9.58 0.92 -16.39
CA GLY A 663 9.66 0.12 -15.17
C GLY A 663 8.94 -1.22 -15.22
N GLY A 664 8.35 -1.56 -16.38
CA GLY A 664 7.86 -2.91 -16.68
C GLY A 664 8.96 -3.85 -17.15
N ALA A 665 10.16 -3.32 -17.43
CA ALA A 665 11.35 -4.14 -17.56
C ALA A 665 11.52 -4.76 -16.19
N TYR A 666 11.67 -6.09 -16.19
CA TYR A 666 12.01 -6.86 -15.01
C TYR A 666 13.00 -6.05 -14.19
N ALA A 667 12.55 -5.48 -13.06
CA ALA A 667 13.39 -4.66 -12.21
C ALA A 667 14.56 -5.57 -11.85
N SER A 668 15.74 -5.21 -12.39
CA SER A 668 17.05 -5.83 -12.23
C SER A 668 17.04 -7.12 -11.40
N GLY A 669 17.35 -8.26 -12.04
CA GLY A 669 17.30 -9.60 -11.44
C GLY A 669 17.64 -9.62 -9.95
N HIS A 670 16.78 -10.23 -9.15
CA HIS A 670 17.03 -10.36 -7.72
C HIS A 670 18.25 -11.26 -7.49
N ASN A 671 18.95 -11.05 -6.37
CA ASN A 671 19.94 -12.02 -5.90
C ASN A 671 19.22 -13.33 -5.56
N LEU A 672 19.15 -14.24 -6.54
CA LEU A 672 18.54 -15.56 -6.44
C LEU A 672 19.19 -16.42 -5.35
N ALA A 673 20.42 -16.09 -4.94
CA ALA A 673 21.14 -16.79 -3.90
C ALA A 673 20.80 -16.30 -2.48
N LEU A 674 20.24 -15.10 -2.32
CA LEU A 674 19.95 -14.52 -1.00
C LEU A 674 19.06 -15.45 -0.16
N GLY A 675 19.55 -15.81 1.04
CA GLY A 675 18.89 -16.70 1.99
C GLY A 675 18.76 -18.16 1.53
N LYS A 676 19.39 -18.56 0.42
CA LYS A 676 19.31 -19.94 -0.09
C LYS A 676 20.25 -20.88 0.64
N LEU A 677 19.98 -22.17 0.50
CA LEU A 677 20.83 -23.21 1.06
C LEU A 677 22.19 -23.21 0.35
N ALA A 678 23.23 -22.83 1.09
CA ALA A 678 24.61 -22.86 0.64
C ALA A 678 25.38 -23.97 1.37
N THR A 679 26.34 -24.58 0.67
CA THR A 679 27.24 -25.61 1.20
C THR A 679 28.67 -25.32 0.77
N GLN A 680 29.64 -25.82 1.53
CA GLN A 680 31.06 -25.70 1.20
C GLN A 680 31.76 -27.03 1.48
N SER A 681 32.84 -27.27 0.72
CA SER A 681 33.70 -28.45 0.80
C SER A 681 34.12 -28.85 2.21
N SER A 682 34.46 -27.86 3.03
CA SER A 682 34.80 -28.02 4.44
C SER A 682 34.55 -26.72 5.20
N THR A 683 34.46 -26.80 6.53
CA THR A 683 34.32 -25.61 7.40
C THR A 683 35.53 -25.52 8.31
N TYR A 684 36.22 -24.38 8.29
CA TYR A 684 37.41 -24.16 9.09
C TYR A 684 37.07 -24.07 10.59
N PRO A 685 37.61 -24.94 11.45
CA PRO A 685 37.28 -24.93 12.87
C PRO A 685 38.08 -23.82 13.59
N ARG A 686 37.40 -22.71 13.90
CA ARG A 686 37.91 -21.62 14.76
C ARG A 686 36.78 -21.11 15.66
N ASP A 687 37.13 -20.32 16.67
CA ASP A 687 36.17 -19.70 17.61
C ASP A 687 35.13 -18.77 16.93
N LEU A 688 35.34 -18.41 15.66
CA LEU A 688 34.42 -17.61 14.86
C LEU A 688 33.68 -18.53 13.87
N LEU A 689 32.36 -18.37 13.80
CA LEU A 689 31.51 -19.05 12.83
C LEU A 689 31.91 -18.65 11.40
N THR A 690 31.95 -19.60 10.47
CA THR A 690 32.41 -19.40 9.06
C THR A 690 31.59 -20.23 8.07
N PHE A 691 30.30 -20.39 8.36
CA PHE A 691 29.40 -21.26 7.60
C PHE A 691 29.17 -20.76 6.17
N ALA A 692 28.88 -21.70 5.26
CA ALA A 692 28.60 -21.39 3.85
C ALA A 692 27.46 -20.38 3.65
N GLY A 693 26.48 -20.32 4.57
CA GLY A 693 25.35 -19.40 4.51
C GLY A 693 25.71 -17.91 4.59
N TYR A 694 26.91 -17.56 5.07
CA TYR A 694 27.35 -16.16 5.12
C TYR A 694 27.60 -15.55 3.75
N ALA A 695 27.92 -16.36 2.73
CA ALA A 695 28.05 -15.84 1.37
C ALA A 695 26.71 -15.58 0.67
N VAL A 696 25.57 -15.75 1.36
CA VAL A 696 24.23 -15.55 0.82
C VAL A 696 23.31 -14.83 1.81
N ASP A 697 23.87 -14.11 2.77
CA ASP A 697 23.10 -13.41 3.80
C ASP A 697 22.87 -11.92 3.49
N GLY A 698 23.45 -11.43 2.38
CA GLY A 698 23.35 -10.05 1.92
C GLY A 698 24.43 -9.13 2.51
N ASN A 699 25.33 -9.64 3.35
CA ASN A 699 26.39 -8.87 3.98
C ASN A 699 27.68 -8.92 3.18
N THR A 700 27.98 -7.83 2.47
CA THR A 700 29.18 -7.76 1.61
C THR A 700 30.48 -7.46 2.36
N ASN A 701 30.52 -7.58 3.69
CA ASN A 701 31.67 -7.18 4.50
C ASN A 701 32.79 -8.23 4.47
N GLY A 702 33.82 -7.97 3.67
CA GLY A 702 34.97 -8.87 3.55
C GLY A 702 35.94 -8.93 4.73
N LYS A 703 35.71 -8.21 5.84
CA LYS A 703 36.59 -8.32 7.02
C LYS A 703 36.26 -9.58 7.83
N PHE A 704 37.22 -10.50 7.93
CA PHE A 704 37.03 -11.81 8.56
C PHE A 704 36.63 -11.70 10.04
N GLY A 705 37.21 -10.75 10.76
CA GLY A 705 36.91 -10.51 12.19
C GLY A 705 35.46 -10.07 12.47
N ASN A 706 34.67 -9.73 11.45
CA ASN A 706 33.28 -9.30 11.59
C ASN A 706 32.27 -10.45 11.41
N ALA A 707 32.72 -11.71 11.34
CA ALA A 707 31.86 -12.90 11.19
C ALA A 707 30.89 -12.84 9.99
N SER A 708 31.39 -12.32 8.86
CA SER A 708 30.64 -12.09 7.62
C SER A 708 31.25 -12.80 6.41
N THR A 709 32.14 -13.76 6.64
CA THR A 709 32.84 -14.47 5.55
C THR A 709 32.81 -15.97 5.77
N THR A 710 32.67 -16.71 4.67
CA THR A 710 32.84 -18.17 4.65
C THR A 710 34.33 -18.52 4.77
N HIS A 711 34.64 -19.74 5.22
CA HIS A 711 36.03 -20.19 5.29
C HIS A 711 36.13 -21.72 5.24
N THR A 712 36.78 -22.24 4.19
CA THR A 712 37.10 -23.67 4.07
C THR A 712 38.42 -24.01 4.78
N ASN A 713 38.75 -25.30 4.87
CA ASN A 713 40.12 -25.74 5.17
C ASN A 713 41.07 -25.46 4.00
N ASN A 714 42.37 -25.62 4.26
CA ASN A 714 43.39 -25.59 3.21
C ASN A 714 43.41 -26.92 2.44
N GLU A 715 42.72 -26.95 1.31
CA GLU A 715 42.54 -28.17 0.54
C GLU A 715 42.60 -27.92 -0.95
N GLN A 716 42.97 -28.97 -1.70
CA GLN A 716 43.03 -28.91 -3.16
C GLN A 716 41.61 -28.79 -3.70
N GLY A 717 41.35 -27.73 -4.47
CA GLY A 717 40.06 -27.57 -5.12
C GLY A 717 38.91 -27.23 -4.18
N ALA A 718 39.19 -26.54 -3.07
CA ALA A 718 38.18 -26.08 -2.13
C ALA A 718 37.05 -25.32 -2.85
N TRP A 719 35.80 -25.62 -2.49
CA TRP A 719 34.63 -25.08 -3.16
C TRP A 719 33.54 -24.61 -2.20
N TRP A 720 32.75 -23.67 -2.70
CA TRP A 720 31.50 -23.18 -2.15
C TRP A 720 30.41 -23.23 -3.22
N GLN A 721 29.18 -23.58 -2.85
CA GLN A 721 28.05 -23.63 -3.79
C GLN A 721 26.72 -23.25 -3.15
N VAL A 722 25.77 -22.80 -3.98
CA VAL A 722 24.39 -22.51 -3.59
C VAL A 722 23.39 -23.27 -4.45
N ASP A 723 22.33 -23.78 -3.82
CA ASP A 723 21.13 -24.31 -4.48
C ASP A 723 20.07 -23.21 -4.59
N LEU A 724 19.76 -22.79 -5.81
CA LEU A 724 18.76 -21.74 -6.08
C LEU A 724 17.30 -22.23 -5.88
N GLY A 725 17.12 -23.52 -5.57
CA GLY A 725 15.85 -24.19 -5.28
C GLY A 725 15.15 -24.75 -6.53
N SER A 726 15.33 -24.10 -7.68
CA SER A 726 14.85 -24.58 -8.99
C SER A 726 15.79 -24.09 -10.09
N ARG A 727 15.56 -24.54 -11.33
CA ARG A 727 16.28 -24.01 -12.49
C ARG A 727 15.93 -22.53 -12.68
N LYS A 728 16.94 -21.67 -12.81
CA LYS A 728 16.81 -20.21 -12.99
C LYS A 728 17.55 -19.74 -14.24
N LYS A 729 17.16 -18.59 -14.78
CA LYS A 729 17.91 -17.88 -15.82
C LYS A 729 18.82 -16.86 -15.15
N ILE A 730 20.13 -17.01 -15.28
CA ILE A 730 21.13 -16.22 -14.59
C ILE A 730 21.75 -15.23 -15.57
N SER A 731 21.68 -13.94 -15.26
CA SER A 731 22.22 -12.85 -16.07
C SER A 731 23.57 -12.35 -15.57
N GLN A 732 23.84 -12.46 -14.27
CA GLN A 732 25.06 -11.96 -13.68
C GLN A 732 25.42 -12.70 -12.40
N ILE A 733 26.70 -12.85 -12.12
CA ILE A 733 27.22 -13.35 -10.84
C ILE A 733 28.17 -12.30 -10.28
N ILE A 734 27.98 -11.90 -9.02
CA ILE A 734 28.84 -10.95 -8.31
C ILE A 734 29.47 -11.67 -7.14
N ILE A 735 30.80 -11.67 -7.07
CA ILE A 735 31.57 -12.34 -6.03
C ILE A 735 32.26 -11.27 -5.20
N TYR A 736 31.92 -11.17 -3.92
CA TYR A 736 32.60 -10.34 -2.93
C TYR A 736 33.62 -11.20 -2.19
N ASN A 737 34.87 -10.78 -2.26
CA ASN A 737 36.00 -11.45 -1.63
C ASN A 737 36.19 -10.97 -0.19
N ARG A 738 36.99 -11.72 0.56
CA ARG A 738 37.61 -11.25 1.79
C ARG A 738 38.53 -10.06 1.49
N THR A 739 38.51 -9.02 2.34
CA THR A 739 39.15 -7.72 2.10
C THR A 739 40.18 -7.29 3.14
N ASP A 740 40.40 -8.09 4.20
CA ASP A 740 41.48 -7.87 5.17
C ASP A 740 42.76 -8.61 4.72
N CYS A 741 43.57 -9.13 5.65
CA CYS A 741 44.70 -9.97 5.25
C CYS A 741 44.14 -11.19 4.50
N CYS A 742 44.80 -11.60 3.41
CA CYS A 742 44.49 -12.81 2.66
C CYS A 742 43.46 -12.71 1.51
N ALA A 743 43.17 -11.51 1.00
CA ALA A 743 42.36 -11.34 -0.21
C ALA A 743 42.93 -12.09 -1.44
N ASP A 744 44.25 -12.27 -1.50
CA ASP A 744 45.00 -12.97 -2.55
C ASP A 744 44.69 -14.47 -2.66
N ARG A 745 44.04 -15.08 -1.65
CA ARG A 745 43.70 -16.51 -1.65
C ARG A 745 42.66 -16.89 -2.71
N LEU A 746 41.82 -15.96 -3.15
CA LEU A 746 40.87 -16.16 -4.24
C LEU A 746 41.48 -15.76 -5.60
N SER A 747 42.77 -15.99 -5.82
CA SER A 747 43.46 -15.57 -7.05
C SER A 747 43.34 -16.57 -8.20
N ASN A 748 43.00 -17.83 -7.95
CA ASN A 748 42.94 -18.87 -8.98
C ASN A 748 41.70 -19.75 -8.81
N TYR A 749 40.59 -19.40 -9.44
CA TYR A 749 39.29 -20.02 -9.21
C TYR A 749 38.43 -20.14 -10.47
N GLN A 750 37.46 -21.04 -10.41
CA GLN A 750 36.47 -21.29 -11.43
C GLN A 750 35.07 -20.92 -10.93
N VAL A 751 34.25 -20.39 -11.83
CA VAL A 751 32.84 -20.14 -11.61
C VAL A 751 32.01 -21.00 -12.56
N SER A 752 31.08 -21.75 -11.99
CA SER A 752 30.33 -22.78 -12.71
C SER A 752 28.83 -22.68 -12.42
N ILE A 753 28.01 -22.96 -13.43
CA ILE A 753 26.55 -23.08 -13.34
C ILE A 753 26.13 -24.47 -13.82
N SER A 754 25.26 -25.14 -13.07
CA SER A 754 24.78 -26.49 -13.40
C SER A 754 23.30 -26.70 -13.04
N ASP A 755 22.66 -27.63 -13.73
CA ASP A 755 21.36 -28.18 -13.34
C ASP A 755 21.49 -29.29 -12.27
N LYS A 756 22.71 -29.81 -12.04
CA LYS A 756 23.00 -30.91 -11.11
C LYS A 756 23.91 -30.48 -9.96
N ALA A 757 23.64 -30.98 -8.75
CA ALA A 757 24.39 -30.64 -7.54
C ALA A 757 25.83 -31.16 -7.53
N ASP A 758 26.13 -32.20 -8.30
CA ASP A 758 27.48 -32.78 -8.43
C ASP A 758 28.37 -32.02 -9.43
N PHE A 759 27.79 -31.11 -10.23
CA PHE A 759 28.47 -30.40 -11.32
C PHE A 759 29.11 -31.35 -12.35
N SER A 760 28.51 -32.53 -12.58
CA SER A 760 28.97 -33.46 -13.63
C SER A 760 28.82 -32.87 -15.05
N THR A 761 27.97 -31.86 -15.19
CA THR A 761 27.70 -31.10 -16.42
C THR A 761 27.61 -29.62 -16.11
N HIS A 762 28.01 -28.76 -17.05
CA HIS A 762 28.03 -27.32 -16.88
C HIS A 762 27.24 -26.63 -17.98
N THR A 763 26.32 -25.74 -17.62
CA THR A 763 25.68 -24.82 -18.58
C THR A 763 26.52 -23.56 -18.78
N TYR A 764 27.41 -23.28 -17.81
CA TYR A 764 28.43 -22.25 -17.86
C TYR A 764 29.62 -22.64 -16.99
N GLN A 765 30.82 -22.32 -17.44
CA GLN A 765 32.07 -22.54 -16.73
C GLN A 765 33.11 -21.52 -17.22
N GLN A 766 33.80 -20.84 -16.31
CA GLN A 766 34.89 -19.93 -16.64
C GLN A 766 35.91 -19.87 -15.51
N ASP A 767 37.19 -19.84 -15.87
CA ASP A 767 38.32 -19.70 -14.95
C ASP A 767 38.77 -18.24 -14.82
N PHE A 768 39.25 -17.89 -13.63
CA PHE A 768 39.70 -16.57 -13.23
C PHE A 768 41.03 -16.67 -12.48
N HIS A 769 42.00 -15.86 -12.88
CA HIS A 769 43.37 -15.89 -12.35
C HIS A 769 43.77 -14.57 -11.63
N VAL A 770 42.77 -13.82 -11.16
CA VAL A 770 42.98 -12.58 -10.39
C VAL A 770 41.97 -12.50 -9.26
N ALA A 771 42.47 -12.21 -8.05
CA ALA A 771 41.64 -12.07 -6.87
C ALA A 771 40.69 -10.87 -6.97
N PRO A 772 39.38 -11.04 -6.68
CA PRO A 772 38.46 -9.91 -6.61
C PRO A 772 38.87 -8.95 -5.48
N ASN A 773 38.88 -7.64 -5.75
CA ASN A 773 39.15 -6.62 -4.74
C ASN A 773 38.28 -5.36 -4.94
N PRO A 774 37.25 -5.13 -4.10
CA PRO A 774 36.66 -6.09 -3.18
C PRO A 774 35.80 -7.14 -3.90
N LYS A 775 35.42 -6.91 -5.16
CA LYS A 775 34.47 -7.76 -5.88
C LYS A 775 34.79 -7.98 -7.36
N LYS A 776 34.22 -9.05 -7.92
CA LYS A 776 34.25 -9.38 -9.35
C LYS A 776 32.81 -9.49 -9.85
N ILE A 777 32.52 -8.82 -10.96
CA ILE A 777 31.23 -8.92 -11.66
C ILE A 777 31.46 -9.75 -12.92
N ILE A 778 30.66 -10.80 -13.08
CA ILE A 778 30.65 -11.68 -14.25
C ILE A 778 29.33 -11.45 -14.97
N GLN A 779 29.42 -10.91 -16.19
CA GLN A 779 28.26 -10.68 -17.05
C GLN A 779 28.02 -11.90 -17.92
N LEU A 780 26.81 -12.45 -17.89
CA LEU A 780 26.40 -13.58 -18.71
C LEU A 780 25.50 -13.03 -19.83
N ASN A 781 26.12 -12.67 -20.98
CA ASN A 781 25.49 -11.95 -22.11
C ASN A 781 24.12 -12.51 -22.58
N GLY A 782 23.36 -11.67 -23.30
CA GLY A 782 21.93 -11.66 -23.71
C GLY A 782 21.04 -12.92 -23.75
N SER A 783 21.59 -14.14 -23.71
CA SER A 783 20.87 -15.40 -23.54
C SER A 783 21.09 -16.03 -22.16
N GLY A 784 21.07 -15.21 -21.08
CA GLY A 784 21.33 -15.57 -19.68
C GLY A 784 21.36 -17.07 -19.36
N LYS A 785 22.50 -17.55 -18.88
CA LYS A 785 22.78 -18.98 -18.69
C LYS A 785 21.83 -19.59 -17.67
N GLN A 786 21.33 -20.79 -17.93
CA GLN A 786 20.32 -21.43 -17.08
C GLN A 786 20.97 -22.44 -16.13
N GLY A 787 20.51 -22.52 -14.88
CA GLY A 787 20.97 -23.52 -13.92
C GLY A 787 20.25 -23.46 -12.59
N ARG A 788 20.35 -24.53 -11.80
CA ARG A 788 19.87 -24.59 -10.41
C ARG A 788 20.99 -24.32 -9.40
N TYR A 789 22.23 -24.65 -9.73
CA TYR A 789 23.37 -24.57 -8.84
C TYR A 789 24.43 -23.61 -9.39
N VAL A 790 25.02 -22.82 -8.51
CA VAL A 790 26.20 -21.98 -8.79
C VAL A 790 27.32 -22.40 -7.84
N ARG A 791 28.53 -22.60 -8.36
CA ARG A 791 29.72 -23.00 -7.58
C ARG A 791 30.89 -22.07 -7.87
N ILE A 792 31.61 -21.71 -6.80
CA ILE A 792 32.93 -21.07 -6.82
C ILE A 792 33.93 -22.09 -6.29
N GLN A 793 34.95 -22.42 -7.09
CA GLN A 793 35.90 -23.48 -6.76
C GLN A 793 37.33 -23.03 -7.05
N LEU A 794 38.25 -23.23 -6.11
CA LEU A 794 39.67 -23.00 -6.36
C LEU A 794 40.22 -24.03 -7.36
N LEU A 795 41.20 -23.63 -8.16
CA LEU A 795 41.90 -24.55 -9.07
C LEU A 795 43.17 -25.17 -8.43
N ASP A 796 43.63 -24.58 -7.34
CA ASP A 796 44.81 -24.96 -6.56
C ASP A 796 44.45 -25.34 -5.12
N LYS A 797 45.49 -25.62 -4.31
CA LYS A 797 45.36 -25.91 -2.88
C LYS A 797 45.48 -24.61 -2.08
N ASN A 798 44.37 -24.14 -1.53
CA ASN A 798 44.34 -22.97 -0.65
C ASN A 798 43.07 -22.98 0.23
N TYR A 799 42.91 -21.94 1.05
CA TYR A 799 41.65 -21.65 1.75
C TYR A 799 40.73 -20.81 0.87
N LEU A 800 39.47 -21.21 0.72
CA LEU A 800 38.44 -20.40 0.06
C LEU A 800 37.69 -19.57 1.13
N SER A 801 37.58 -18.26 0.90
CA SER A 801 36.79 -17.36 1.73
C SER A 801 36.02 -16.38 0.86
N LEU A 802 34.71 -16.28 1.10
CA LEU A 802 33.80 -15.41 0.35
C LEU A 802 33.00 -14.57 1.33
N ALA A 803 32.85 -13.28 1.04
CA ALA A 803 32.00 -12.39 1.82
C ALA A 803 30.55 -12.51 1.38
N GLU A 804 30.29 -12.49 0.07
CA GLU A 804 28.94 -12.60 -0.51
C GLU A 804 29.06 -13.10 -1.95
N VAL A 805 28.10 -13.91 -2.40
CA VAL A 805 27.94 -14.33 -3.79
C VAL A 805 26.52 -14.01 -4.22
N GLN A 806 26.39 -12.96 -5.03
CA GLN A 806 25.09 -12.56 -5.57
C GLN A 806 24.88 -13.22 -6.93
N VAL A 807 23.79 -13.96 -7.07
CA VAL A 807 23.38 -14.60 -8.33
C VAL A 807 22.20 -13.83 -8.89
N ILE A 808 22.46 -12.94 -9.83
CA ILE A 808 21.45 -12.05 -10.41
C ILE A 808 20.77 -12.77 -11.56
N GLY A 809 19.46 -12.94 -11.47
CA GLY A 809 18.69 -13.63 -12.50
C GLY A 809 17.18 -13.59 -12.27
N VAL A 810 16.48 -14.45 -13.00
CA VAL A 810 15.02 -14.57 -12.98
C VAL A 810 14.60 -16.04 -12.90
N ASP A 811 13.41 -16.28 -12.36
CA ASP A 811 12.77 -17.60 -12.39
C ASP A 811 12.43 -17.99 -13.83
N LEU A 812 12.65 -19.27 -14.18
CA LEU A 812 12.24 -19.86 -15.45
C LEU A 812 10.76 -20.28 -15.43
#